data_AF-A0A814B6S1-F1
#
_entry.id   AF-A0A814B6S1-F1
#
_cell.length_a   1.000
_cell.length_b   1.000
_cell.length_c   1.000
_cell.angle_alpha   90.00
_cell.angle_beta   90.00
_cell.angle_gamma   90.00
#
_symmetry.space_group_name_H-M   'P 1'
#
loop_
_entity.id
_entity.type
_entity.pdbx_description
1 polymer ?
#
loop_
_entity_poly.entity_id
_entity_poly.type
_entity_poly.pdbx_seq_one_letter_code
_entity_poly.pdbx_strand_id
1 'polypeptide(L)'
;MTKSLIILFIILIFLFIFLPSLNCSILDIGQKNIQKSLGTSIRKPNVTILMMFPDIDYFIPNLKSLLIVYEYIVHRYQITKWLNINLQVKDSNCSISLAPHMLVTTMLSTIPDVVFGPFCDLAVAPVARLLHFQNIPIVTMGAVSNEFTLQRETMYSTLFRFGYRTDELGSLLVKLFQYYKWSFVKFLYEDTPKPWHECQVLLRPIAHTFASNQIRSDNRKITSHDINDNFKSIFIDFISNNASVSLWCVNPQTFRSAILTAHQLGFINGEYVFIYLDTVLTQENTDEKSLSVRQPWYDSNEVNNQINENAHRAFETVLFVRQRLYTGERFRRFAANVVDFARETNRTKYLIHETIGTDETNFYDAVVTYFKALKTHYTNINSQDILTNSETIIYPSLDAKKFKTIICNRSIEGVNKNITMNQICDRIDIGYTIFDMDPDTGELEAVVAYPNEQFSTENKQLQWLNESRLIYFIDKNSTFIPDTPRCGFNNLKCPEKTLIPIWGWIIISLLSIIVLLIIIGFILYRRAKFEAELKAMQWLIKWEELSGRPLLHNNVATPSFQKVSLSQKRSSISTHHSDDSEIDVQTRQTFTKTAIYKSSVVALKRFHKTKLETTRALQLEVKAMQDLTHDHIARFIGICIDPKHQYIVTEYCPKGSLQDILENEEIKLDTMFKHSIMHDIVKGMQHIHNSQIGSHGNLKSSNCVVDSRFICKITDFGLPTLRSNTNRGSPPPGVVKDFAFYKSRLWTAPELLRDSNPPAAGTAKGDVYSFGIILQEIQLRNGPFYLRDRELAPDEIVKSVKAGSLLRPSIEVGECNIEIGQLMKRCWLEDPNERPDFTGIRQIMRRINKDLESGNILDNLLKRMEQYANNLEGLVEERTSDYLAEKKKAEALLYQLLPA
;
A
#
# COMPACT_ATOMS: atom_id res chain seq x y z
N MET A 1 30.67 45.56 79.57
CA MET A 1 29.87 44.41 79.12
C MET A 1 30.61 43.58 78.06
N THR A 2 31.81 43.06 78.39
CA THR A 2 32.64 42.36 77.39
C THR A 2 33.32 41.09 77.92
N LYS A 3 33.06 40.69 79.18
CA LYS A 3 33.54 39.41 79.75
C LYS A 3 32.47 38.32 79.83
N SER A 4 31.18 38.67 79.93
CA SER A 4 30.09 37.67 79.98
C SER A 4 29.76 37.03 78.64
N LEU A 5 29.98 37.73 77.51
CA LEU A 5 29.68 37.17 76.18
C LEU A 5 30.71 36.12 75.72
N ILE A 6 31.98 36.31 76.09
CA ILE A 6 33.07 35.39 75.72
C ILE A 6 32.97 34.09 76.54
N ILE A 7 32.57 34.18 77.81
CA ILE A 7 32.34 33.01 78.66
C ILE A 7 31.11 32.21 78.16
N LEU A 8 30.05 32.88 77.70
CA LEU A 8 28.89 32.20 77.12
C LEU A 8 29.24 31.49 75.81
N PHE A 9 30.09 32.10 74.98
CA PHE A 9 30.53 31.53 73.70
C PHE A 9 31.48 30.33 73.87
N ILE A 10 32.38 30.37 74.87
CA ILE A 10 33.26 29.24 75.20
C ILE A 10 32.48 28.08 75.82
N ILE A 11 31.46 28.36 76.65
CA ILE A 11 30.57 27.32 77.22
C ILE A 11 29.72 26.65 76.13
N LEU A 12 29.24 27.41 75.13
CA LEU A 12 28.49 26.86 74.00
C LEU A 12 29.33 26.01 73.05
N ILE A 13 30.61 26.35 72.85
CA ILE A 13 31.55 25.55 72.05
C ILE A 13 31.96 24.27 72.80
N PHE A 14 32.13 24.32 74.13
CA PHE A 14 32.46 23.14 74.95
C PHE A 14 31.28 22.15 75.03
N LEU A 15 30.03 22.63 75.01
CA LEU A 15 28.82 21.79 74.97
C LEU A 15 28.57 21.14 73.61
N PHE A 16 29.06 21.72 72.50
CA PHE A 16 28.89 21.16 71.16
C PHE A 16 29.96 20.14 70.76
N ILE A 17 31.14 20.16 71.39
CA ILE A 17 32.26 19.28 71.03
C ILE A 17 32.26 17.95 71.84
N PHE A 18 31.61 17.89 73.02
CA PHE A 18 31.71 16.73 73.93
C PHE A 18 30.44 15.92 74.19
N LEU A 19 29.36 16.09 73.41
CA LEU A 19 28.16 15.24 73.53
C LEU A 19 27.78 14.54 72.20
N PRO A 20 28.46 13.43 71.89
CA PRO A 20 27.83 12.32 71.19
C PRO A 20 27.98 11.02 71.99
N SER A 21 27.46 10.96 73.23
CA SER A 21 27.46 9.69 73.99
C SER A 21 26.49 9.58 75.17
N LEU A 22 25.50 10.46 75.33
CA LEU A 22 24.51 10.35 76.41
C LEU A 22 23.09 10.60 75.90
N ASN A 23 22.52 9.58 75.26
CA ASN A 23 21.08 9.36 75.24
C ASN A 23 20.72 7.86 75.40
N CYS A 24 21.60 7.09 76.03
CA CYS A 24 21.38 5.69 76.38
C CYS A 24 21.23 5.44 77.89
N SER A 25 21.02 6.49 78.70
CA SER A 25 21.09 6.37 80.18
C SER A 25 19.90 6.93 80.94
N ILE A 26 18.79 7.25 80.28
CA ILE A 26 17.53 7.66 80.95
C ILE A 26 16.47 6.52 80.91
N LEU A 27 16.74 5.43 80.19
CA LEU A 27 15.86 4.26 80.07
C LEU A 27 15.97 3.26 81.24
N ASP A 28 16.99 3.39 82.08
CA ASP A 28 17.23 2.43 83.15
C ASP A 28 16.36 2.68 84.40
N ILE A 29 15.68 3.83 84.48
CA ILE A 29 14.85 4.22 85.63
C ILE A 29 13.38 3.82 85.43
N GLY A 30 12.90 3.78 84.18
CA GLY A 30 11.53 3.34 83.85
C GLY A 30 11.35 1.82 83.90
N GLN A 31 12.36 1.04 83.50
CA GLN A 31 12.31 -0.43 83.58
C GLN A 31 12.57 -0.96 84.99
N LYS A 32 13.37 -0.27 85.82
CA LYS A 32 13.63 -0.67 87.22
C LYS A 32 12.40 -0.56 88.14
N ASN A 33 11.47 0.36 87.87
CA ASN A 33 10.24 0.49 88.67
C ASN A 33 9.19 -0.59 88.34
N ILE A 34 9.29 -1.27 87.20
CA ILE A 34 8.43 -2.41 86.83
C ILE A 34 9.09 -3.74 87.24
N GLN A 35 10.42 -3.82 87.26
CA GLN A 35 11.17 -5.02 87.66
C GLN A 35 11.04 -5.42 89.13
N LYS A 36 10.58 -4.53 90.03
CA LYS A 36 10.55 -4.80 91.48
C LYS A 36 9.22 -5.35 92.03
N SER A 37 8.14 -5.39 91.25
CA SER A 37 6.82 -5.83 91.77
C SER A 37 6.26 -7.14 91.17
N LEU A 38 6.80 -7.64 90.04
CA LEU A 38 6.38 -8.93 89.48
C LEU A 38 7.60 -9.74 89.01
N GLY A 39 7.93 -10.80 89.75
CA GLY A 39 8.97 -11.77 89.40
C GLY A 39 8.59 -12.67 88.21
N THR A 40 8.30 -12.09 87.04
CA THR A 40 7.93 -12.81 85.82
C THR A 40 8.92 -12.52 84.70
N SER A 41 9.49 -13.58 84.10
CA SER A 41 10.26 -13.52 82.86
C SER A 41 9.37 -12.97 81.74
N ILE A 42 9.61 -11.74 81.29
CA ILE A 42 8.84 -11.13 80.19
C ILE A 42 9.21 -11.88 78.90
N ARG A 43 8.30 -12.69 78.37
CA ARG A 43 8.44 -13.30 77.04
C ARG A 43 8.44 -12.20 75.97
N LYS A 44 9.35 -12.31 74.99
CA LYS A 44 9.38 -11.39 73.84
C LYS A 44 8.05 -11.47 73.07
N PRO A 45 7.51 -10.36 72.55
CA PRO A 45 6.38 -10.39 71.63
C PRO A 45 6.68 -11.25 70.41
N ASN A 46 5.69 -12.04 69.96
CA ASN A 46 5.76 -12.82 68.73
C ASN A 46 5.03 -12.04 67.63
N VAL A 47 5.64 -11.92 66.44
CA VAL A 47 5.02 -11.30 65.26
C VAL A 47 5.22 -12.19 64.04
N THR A 48 4.14 -12.47 63.33
CA THR A 48 4.13 -13.23 62.07
C THR A 48 4.15 -12.27 60.89
N ILE A 49 5.17 -12.40 60.05
CA ILE A 49 5.39 -11.55 58.88
C ILE A 49 5.25 -12.41 57.63
N LEU A 50 4.36 -12.00 56.73
CA LEU A 50 4.28 -12.60 55.40
C LEU A 50 4.98 -11.69 54.39
N MET A 51 6.05 -12.19 53.78
CA MET A 51 6.74 -11.53 52.69
C MET A 51 6.35 -12.21 51.38
N MET A 52 5.68 -11.47 50.49
CA MET A 52 5.12 -11.98 49.26
C MET A 52 5.60 -11.13 48.08
N PHE A 53 6.55 -11.63 47.29
CA PHE A 53 7.11 -10.96 46.12
C PHE A 53 7.36 -11.99 45.01
N PRO A 54 7.48 -11.58 43.74
CA PRO A 54 7.80 -12.51 42.66
C PRO A 54 9.22 -13.08 42.80
N ASP A 55 9.35 -14.40 42.76
CA ASP A 55 10.63 -15.12 42.77
C ASP A 55 11.08 -15.47 41.35
N ILE A 56 11.42 -14.43 40.59
CA ILE A 56 11.75 -14.56 39.16
C ILE A 56 13.07 -13.84 38.91
N ASP A 57 14.06 -14.57 38.40
CA ASP A 57 15.45 -14.08 38.31
C ASP A 57 15.62 -12.83 37.43
N TYR A 58 14.69 -12.55 36.52
CA TYR A 58 14.68 -11.35 35.66
C TYR A 58 13.71 -10.25 36.14
N PHE A 59 13.00 -10.45 37.26
CA PHE A 59 12.08 -9.47 37.82
C PHE A 59 12.84 -8.54 38.77
N ILE A 60 12.58 -7.24 38.68
CA ILE A 60 13.22 -6.21 39.51
C ILE A 60 12.10 -5.42 40.19
N PRO A 61 12.03 -5.40 41.54
CA PRO A 61 12.89 -6.08 42.51
C PRO A 61 12.50 -7.56 42.74
N ASN A 62 13.46 -8.48 42.68
CA ASN A 62 13.23 -9.90 42.94
C ASN A 62 13.07 -10.15 44.45
N LEU A 63 12.19 -11.09 44.82
CA LEU A 63 12.07 -11.61 46.19
C LEU A 63 13.43 -11.91 46.85
N LYS A 64 14.40 -12.49 46.11
CA LYS A 64 15.73 -12.81 46.65
C LYS A 64 16.55 -11.57 47.03
N SER A 65 16.49 -10.48 46.25
CA SER A 65 17.21 -9.23 46.58
C SER A 65 16.58 -8.57 47.81
N LEU A 66 15.24 -8.52 47.85
CA LEU A 66 14.50 -7.95 48.98
C LEU A 66 14.72 -8.74 50.27
N LEU A 67 14.86 -10.07 50.20
CA LEU A 67 15.12 -10.90 51.38
C LEU A 67 16.48 -10.57 52.01
N ILE A 68 17.50 -10.28 51.20
CA ILE A 68 18.81 -9.81 51.69
C ILE A 68 18.66 -8.49 52.44
N VAL A 69 17.92 -7.53 51.88
CA VAL A 69 17.66 -6.24 52.52
C VAL A 69 16.92 -6.42 53.84
N TYR A 70 15.92 -7.31 53.88
CA TYR A 70 15.19 -7.64 55.11
C TYR A 70 16.10 -8.23 56.19
N GLU A 71 16.90 -9.25 55.85
CA GLU A 71 17.84 -9.89 56.77
C GLU A 71 18.88 -8.88 57.30
N TYR A 72 19.38 -8.01 56.43
CA TYR A 72 20.27 -6.91 56.80
C TYR A 72 19.63 -5.99 57.85
N ILE A 73 18.35 -5.61 57.69
CA ILE A 73 17.62 -4.76 58.65
C ILE A 73 17.51 -5.46 60.01
N VAL A 74 17.10 -6.73 60.02
CA VAL A 74 16.96 -7.53 61.24
C VAL A 74 18.28 -7.60 62.00
N HIS A 75 19.39 -7.80 61.28
CA HIS A 75 20.73 -7.82 61.83
C HIS A 75 21.18 -6.44 62.34
N ARG A 76 21.10 -5.41 61.49
CA ARG A 76 21.59 -4.05 61.75
C ARG A 76 20.92 -3.37 62.95
N TYR A 77 19.62 -3.60 63.13
CA TYR A 77 18.82 -3.03 64.23
C TYR A 77 18.62 -4.01 65.40
N GLN A 78 19.23 -5.20 65.34
CA GLN A 78 19.17 -6.23 66.39
C GLN A 78 17.72 -6.54 66.82
N ILE A 79 16.81 -6.69 65.85
CA ILE A 79 15.37 -6.79 66.10
C ILE A 79 15.03 -8.03 66.94
N THR A 80 15.74 -9.13 66.72
CA THR A 80 15.59 -10.41 67.46
C THR A 80 15.91 -10.31 68.95
N LYS A 81 16.55 -9.22 69.42
CA LYS A 81 16.80 -9.00 70.85
C LYS A 81 15.52 -8.70 71.63
N TRP A 82 14.54 -8.04 71.02
CA TRP A 82 13.33 -7.58 71.69
C TRP A 82 12.02 -8.11 71.05
N LEU A 83 12.10 -8.75 69.89
CA LEU A 83 10.96 -9.29 69.15
C LEU A 83 11.28 -10.72 68.67
N ASN A 84 10.31 -11.62 68.73
CA ASN A 84 10.40 -12.93 68.10
C ASN A 84 9.62 -12.89 66.78
N ILE A 85 10.26 -13.29 65.68
CA ILE A 85 9.71 -13.12 64.33
C ILE A 85 9.46 -14.49 63.71
N ASN A 86 8.23 -14.71 63.24
CA ASN A 86 7.89 -15.83 62.38
C ASN A 86 7.76 -15.32 60.94
N LEU A 87 8.83 -15.43 60.15
CA LEU A 87 8.86 -14.98 58.76
C LEU A 87 8.37 -16.11 57.83
N GLN A 88 7.35 -15.80 57.03
CA GLN A 88 6.84 -16.66 55.97
C GLN A 88 7.10 -15.98 54.63
N VAL A 89 7.76 -16.69 53.72
CA VAL A 89 8.11 -16.19 52.40
C VAL A 89 7.29 -16.93 51.34
N LYS A 90 6.63 -16.20 50.45
CA LYS A 90 5.78 -16.76 49.38
C LYS A 90 6.08 -16.08 48.05
N ASP A 91 6.05 -16.87 46.98
CA ASP A 91 6.11 -16.35 45.62
C ASP A 91 4.73 -15.84 45.19
N SER A 92 4.68 -14.58 44.75
CA SER A 92 3.47 -13.99 44.17
C SER A 92 3.30 -14.30 42.69
N ASN A 93 4.41 -14.58 41.99
CA ASN A 93 4.53 -14.69 40.54
C ASN A 93 3.84 -13.55 39.76
N CYS A 94 3.65 -12.39 40.42
CA CYS A 94 2.82 -11.29 39.92
C CYS A 94 1.46 -11.70 39.34
N SER A 95 0.87 -12.78 39.86
CA SER A 95 -0.35 -13.38 39.31
C SER A 95 -1.58 -12.98 40.12
N ILE A 96 -2.63 -12.58 39.40
CA ILE A 96 -3.94 -12.23 39.96
C ILE A 96 -4.61 -13.42 40.68
N SER A 97 -4.26 -14.65 40.33
CA SER A 97 -4.83 -15.88 40.93
C SER A 97 -3.92 -16.50 41.98
N LEU A 98 -2.61 -16.56 41.72
CA LEU A 98 -1.66 -17.23 42.61
C LEU A 98 -1.45 -16.44 43.91
N ALA A 99 -1.28 -15.12 43.83
CA ALA A 99 -1.02 -14.29 45.01
C ALA A 99 -2.12 -14.40 46.09
N PRO A 100 -3.43 -14.23 45.77
CA PRO A 100 -4.48 -14.41 46.77
C PRO A 100 -4.60 -15.88 47.23
N HIS A 101 -4.33 -16.86 46.37
CA HIS A 101 -4.30 -18.27 46.77
C HIS A 101 -3.21 -18.54 47.82
N MET A 102 -2.00 -18.00 47.61
CA MET A 102 -0.89 -18.10 48.56
C MET A 102 -1.21 -17.39 49.87
N LEU A 103 -1.87 -16.23 49.82
CA LEU A 103 -2.31 -15.52 51.02
C LEU A 103 -3.29 -16.37 51.84
N VAL A 104 -4.36 -16.86 51.22
CA VAL A 104 -5.41 -17.63 51.91
C VAL A 104 -4.83 -18.92 52.48
N THR A 105 -4.03 -19.65 51.71
CA THR A 105 -3.37 -20.88 52.18
C THR A 105 -2.47 -20.60 53.39
N THR A 106 -1.79 -19.46 53.40
CA THR A 106 -0.96 -19.04 54.52
C THR A 106 -1.82 -18.70 55.74
N MET A 107 -2.91 -17.94 55.56
CA MET A 107 -3.85 -17.57 56.63
C MET A 107 -4.54 -18.78 57.28
N LEU A 108 -4.75 -19.88 56.53
CA LEU A 108 -5.28 -21.13 57.10
C LEU A 108 -4.33 -21.77 58.13
N SER A 109 -3.02 -21.53 57.99
CA SER A 109 -2.01 -22.04 58.92
C SER A 109 -1.68 -21.06 60.04
N THR A 110 -1.50 -19.78 59.71
CA THR A 110 -1.16 -18.73 60.66
C THR A 110 -1.55 -17.38 60.06
N ILE A 111 -2.30 -16.57 60.80
CA ILE A 111 -2.71 -15.24 60.33
C ILE A 111 -1.50 -14.30 60.48
N PRO A 112 -1.05 -13.63 59.41
CA PRO A 112 0.06 -12.69 59.49
C PRO A 112 -0.37 -11.37 60.16
N ASP A 113 0.52 -10.77 60.94
CA ASP A 113 0.34 -9.44 61.54
C ASP A 113 0.61 -8.31 60.53
N VAL A 114 1.47 -8.58 59.54
CA VAL A 114 1.76 -7.66 58.43
C VAL A 114 2.11 -8.44 57.18
N VAL A 115 1.72 -7.90 56.03
CA VAL A 115 2.11 -8.40 54.72
C VAL A 115 3.02 -7.39 54.04
N PHE A 116 4.25 -7.80 53.71
CA PHE A 116 5.16 -7.05 52.86
C PHE A 116 5.03 -7.52 51.40
N GLY A 117 4.71 -6.61 50.50
CA GLY A 117 4.33 -6.92 49.10
C GLY A 117 2.84 -7.24 48.94
N PRO A 118 2.36 -7.72 47.78
CA PRO A 118 3.06 -7.92 46.51
C PRO A 118 3.55 -6.63 45.85
N PHE A 119 4.38 -6.74 44.81
CA PHE A 119 4.82 -5.60 44.00
C PHE A 119 3.83 -5.28 42.88
N CYS A 120 3.51 -6.24 42.01
CA CYS A 120 2.68 -5.99 40.83
C CYS A 120 1.23 -5.65 41.18
N ASP A 121 0.67 -4.65 40.50
CA ASP A 121 -0.69 -4.16 40.69
C ASP A 121 -1.76 -5.27 40.61
N LEU A 122 -1.62 -6.21 39.66
CA LEU A 122 -2.52 -7.37 39.50
C LEU A 122 -2.53 -8.31 40.72
N ALA A 123 -1.39 -8.46 41.38
CA ALA A 123 -1.28 -9.29 42.59
C ALA A 123 -1.74 -8.52 43.83
N VAL A 124 -1.42 -7.22 43.91
CA VAL A 124 -1.80 -6.38 45.06
C VAL A 124 -3.32 -6.21 45.15
N ALA A 125 -4.01 -5.98 44.02
CA ALA A 125 -5.45 -5.70 44.03
C ALA A 125 -6.30 -6.73 44.80
N PRO A 126 -6.23 -8.05 44.52
CA PRO A 126 -7.00 -9.04 45.27
C PRO A 126 -6.47 -9.24 46.71
N VAL A 127 -5.14 -9.22 46.92
CA VAL A 127 -4.53 -9.42 48.24
C VAL A 127 -4.90 -8.29 49.21
N ALA A 128 -4.83 -7.04 48.76
CA ALA A 128 -5.17 -5.88 49.57
C ALA A 128 -6.66 -5.84 49.95
N ARG A 129 -7.57 -6.28 49.07
CA ARG A 129 -9.00 -6.39 49.39
C ARG A 129 -9.30 -7.44 50.46
N LEU A 130 -8.60 -8.58 50.43
CA LEU A 130 -8.74 -9.62 51.45
C LEU A 130 -8.20 -9.13 52.80
N LEU A 131 -7.05 -8.46 52.79
CA LEU A 131 -6.44 -7.90 54.01
C LEU A 131 -7.23 -6.72 54.57
N HIS A 132 -7.91 -5.94 53.72
CA HIS A 132 -8.82 -4.89 54.13
C HIS A 132 -9.94 -5.43 55.03
N PHE A 133 -10.54 -6.57 54.66
CA PHE A 133 -11.57 -7.22 55.48
C PHE A 133 -11.05 -7.67 56.85
N GLN A 134 -9.79 -8.12 56.92
CA GLN A 134 -9.15 -8.59 58.16
C GLN A 134 -8.45 -7.46 58.95
N ASN A 135 -8.46 -6.22 58.47
CA ASN A 135 -7.77 -5.08 59.06
C ASN A 135 -6.24 -5.28 59.24
N ILE A 136 -5.61 -6.10 58.40
CA ILE A 136 -4.16 -6.40 58.43
C ILE A 136 -3.43 -5.40 57.52
N PRO A 137 -2.34 -4.75 57.98
CA PRO A 137 -1.57 -3.82 57.16
C PRO A 137 -0.85 -4.54 56.02
N ILE A 138 -1.02 -4.02 54.80
CA ILE A 138 -0.23 -4.40 53.63
C ILE A 138 0.70 -3.24 53.26
N VAL A 139 2.00 -3.50 53.32
CA VAL A 139 3.06 -2.52 53.08
C VAL A 139 3.81 -2.91 51.81
N THR A 140 3.78 -2.06 50.79
CA THR A 140 4.38 -2.38 49.50
C THR A 140 5.09 -1.19 48.86
N MET A 141 6.09 -1.48 48.03
CA MET A 141 6.74 -0.52 47.12
C MET A 141 6.15 -0.54 45.70
N GLY A 142 5.13 -1.36 45.46
CA GLY A 142 4.38 -1.40 44.20
C GLY A 142 3.01 -0.73 44.32
N ALA A 143 1.98 -1.31 43.69
CA ALA A 143 0.62 -0.74 43.65
C ALA A 143 0.61 0.68 43.06
N VAL A 144 1.24 0.81 41.89
CA VAL A 144 1.65 2.09 41.31
C VAL A 144 0.48 2.83 40.66
N SER A 145 -0.57 2.11 40.26
CA SER A 145 -1.76 2.66 39.62
C SER A 145 -2.54 3.63 40.51
N ASN A 146 -3.14 4.63 39.86
CA ASN A 146 -3.99 5.61 40.53
C ASN A 146 -5.30 5.02 41.08
N GLU A 147 -5.75 3.86 40.61
CA GLU A 147 -6.96 3.19 41.12
C GLU A 147 -6.88 2.89 42.63
N PHE A 148 -5.68 2.56 43.13
CA PHE A 148 -5.44 2.36 44.57
C PHE A 148 -5.56 3.65 45.40
N THR A 149 -5.38 4.80 44.75
CA THR A 149 -5.63 6.12 45.35
C THR A 149 -7.12 6.41 45.39
N LEU A 150 -7.81 6.23 44.27
CA LEU A 150 -9.23 6.56 44.10
C LEU A 150 -10.14 5.71 44.99
N GLN A 151 -9.83 4.43 45.13
CA GLN A 151 -10.61 3.47 45.92
C GLN A 151 -10.01 3.22 47.31
N ARG A 152 -9.20 4.16 47.81
CA ARG A 152 -8.44 4.00 49.07
C ARG A 152 -9.36 3.73 50.26
N GLU A 153 -10.44 4.48 50.39
CA GLU A 153 -11.33 4.38 51.55
C GLU A 153 -12.28 3.19 51.46
N THR A 154 -12.63 2.75 50.25
CA THR A 154 -13.63 1.72 50.02
C THR A 154 -13.07 0.30 49.99
N MET A 155 -11.90 0.09 49.37
CA MET A 155 -11.36 -1.26 49.15
C MET A 155 -9.92 -1.47 49.63
N TYR A 156 -9.17 -0.38 49.86
CA TYR A 156 -7.72 -0.46 50.10
C TYR A 156 -7.29 0.28 51.37
N SER A 157 -8.15 0.36 52.39
CA SER A 157 -7.88 1.21 53.57
C SER A 157 -6.68 0.75 54.41
N THR A 158 -6.22 -0.49 54.20
CA THR A 158 -5.08 -1.11 54.89
C THR A 158 -3.82 -1.13 54.03
N LEU A 159 -3.86 -0.53 52.83
CA LEU A 159 -2.72 -0.40 51.93
C LEU A 159 -1.86 0.79 52.29
N PHE A 160 -0.55 0.55 52.40
CA PHE A 160 0.48 1.55 52.69
C PHE A 160 1.55 1.47 51.59
N ARG A 161 1.68 2.54 50.81
CA ARG A 161 2.56 2.57 49.63
C ARG A 161 3.83 3.36 49.91
N PHE A 162 4.97 2.72 49.74
CA PHE A 162 6.32 3.30 49.87
C PHE A 162 7.03 3.46 48.52
N GLY A 163 6.36 3.08 47.43
CA GLY A 163 6.88 3.16 46.06
C GLY A 163 6.43 4.40 45.30
N TYR A 164 6.81 4.43 44.03
CA TYR A 164 6.42 5.46 43.09
C TYR A 164 4.96 5.31 42.64
N ARG A 165 4.41 6.37 42.04
CA ARG A 165 3.01 6.42 41.61
C ARG A 165 2.86 7.02 40.23
N THR A 166 1.93 6.48 39.46
CA THR A 166 1.69 6.89 38.08
C THR A 166 1.04 8.27 37.93
N ASP A 167 0.30 8.73 38.95
CA ASP A 167 -0.39 10.02 38.89
C ASP A 167 0.58 11.21 39.06
N GLU A 168 1.66 11.02 39.82
CA GLU A 168 2.77 11.99 39.90
C GLU A 168 3.52 12.08 38.56
N LEU A 169 3.74 10.95 37.89
CA LEU A 169 4.30 10.93 36.53
C LEU A 169 3.38 11.67 35.55
N GLY A 170 2.08 11.42 35.60
CA GLY A 170 1.09 12.15 34.81
C GLY A 170 1.13 13.66 35.09
N SER A 171 1.27 14.06 36.36
CA SER A 171 1.36 15.46 36.76
C SER A 171 2.63 16.15 36.26
N LEU A 172 3.79 15.49 36.34
CA LEU A 172 5.04 15.95 35.72
C LEU A 172 4.84 16.20 34.22
N LEU A 173 4.29 15.21 33.51
CA LEU A 173 4.09 15.30 32.07
C LEU A 173 3.09 16.40 31.70
N VAL A 174 1.99 16.57 32.44
CA VAL A 174 1.07 17.71 32.23
C VAL A 174 1.79 19.04 32.39
N LYS A 175 2.62 19.20 33.43
CA LYS A 175 3.38 20.44 33.65
C LYS A 175 4.38 20.70 32.52
N LEU A 176 5.02 19.65 32.01
CA LEU A 176 5.91 19.74 30.84
C LEU A 176 5.13 20.19 29.59
N PHE A 177 3.98 19.58 29.33
CA PHE A 177 3.11 19.93 28.20
C PHE A 177 2.56 21.34 28.32
N GLN A 178 2.19 21.79 29.52
CA GLN A 178 1.76 23.17 29.77
C GLN A 178 2.91 24.17 29.53
N TYR A 179 4.13 23.84 29.96
CA TYR A 179 5.31 24.67 29.74
C TYR A 179 5.60 24.87 28.25
N TYR A 180 5.58 23.78 27.46
CA TYR A 180 5.78 23.81 26.01
C TYR A 180 4.49 23.99 25.18
N LYS A 181 3.36 24.29 25.83
CA LYS A 181 2.05 24.51 25.18
C LYS A 181 1.65 23.39 24.19
N TRP A 182 2.01 22.15 24.49
CA TRP A 182 1.58 20.97 23.72
C TRP A 182 0.18 20.57 24.13
N SER A 183 -0.69 20.32 23.15
CA SER A 183 -2.10 20.00 23.35
C SER A 183 -2.48 18.58 22.91
N PHE A 184 -1.57 17.89 22.22
CA PHE A 184 -1.80 16.54 21.72
C PHE A 184 -0.59 15.62 21.86
N VAL A 185 -0.84 14.34 22.14
CA VAL A 185 0.20 13.31 22.29
C VAL A 185 -0.26 11.95 21.82
N LYS A 186 0.66 11.21 21.20
CA LYS A 186 0.45 9.80 20.83
C LYS A 186 1.22 8.87 21.76
N PHE A 187 0.54 7.88 22.30
CA PHE A 187 1.14 6.85 23.15
C PHE A 187 1.44 5.59 22.35
N LEU A 188 2.68 5.13 22.39
CA LEU A 188 3.09 3.81 21.89
C LEU A 188 3.50 2.94 23.05
N TYR A 189 2.93 1.74 23.12
CA TYR A 189 3.33 0.78 24.13
C TYR A 189 3.40 -0.64 23.64
N GLU A 190 4.36 -1.38 24.19
CA GLU A 190 4.52 -2.80 23.94
C GLU A 190 3.67 -3.60 24.92
N ASP A 191 2.82 -4.50 24.40
CA ASP A 191 2.07 -5.43 25.25
C ASP A 191 2.90 -6.71 25.41
N THR A 192 3.71 -6.75 26.46
CA THR A 192 4.54 -7.92 26.72
C THR A 192 3.74 -8.95 27.53
N PRO A 193 3.88 -10.26 27.24
CA PRO A 193 3.23 -11.32 28.00
C PRO A 193 3.79 -11.50 29.42
N LYS A 194 4.74 -10.65 29.83
CA LYS A 194 5.42 -10.70 31.12
C LYS A 194 4.84 -9.62 32.04
N PRO A 195 4.41 -9.96 33.26
CA PRO A 195 3.62 -9.08 34.14
C PRO A 195 4.39 -7.86 34.71
N TRP A 196 5.66 -7.69 34.35
CA TRP A 196 6.54 -6.60 34.83
C TRP A 196 6.63 -5.40 33.88
N HIS A 197 6.08 -5.49 32.66
CA HIS A 197 6.08 -4.38 31.69
C HIS A 197 4.65 -4.11 31.22
N GLU A 198 3.73 -3.93 32.17
CA GLU A 198 2.40 -3.44 31.82
C GLU A 198 2.48 -1.92 31.63
N CYS A 199 3.14 -1.51 30.53
CA CYS A 199 3.05 -0.15 30.01
C CYS A 199 1.59 0.30 29.90
N GLN A 200 0.67 -0.63 29.67
CA GLN A 200 -0.76 -0.39 29.73
C GLN A 200 -1.25 0.16 31.08
N VAL A 201 -0.73 -0.35 32.20
CA VAL A 201 -1.07 0.11 33.56
C VAL A 201 -0.52 1.51 33.82
N LEU A 202 0.65 1.85 33.27
CA LEU A 202 1.22 3.20 33.37
C LEU A 202 0.46 4.22 32.50
N LEU A 203 0.03 3.81 31.31
CA LEU A 203 -0.59 4.71 30.34
C LEU A 203 -1.99 5.16 30.74
N ARG A 204 -2.83 4.27 31.30
CA ARG A 204 -4.23 4.62 31.63
C ARG A 204 -4.32 5.81 32.61
N PRO A 205 -3.59 5.83 33.75
CA PRO A 205 -3.56 6.98 34.63
C PRO A 205 -3.03 8.25 33.97
N ILE A 206 -1.96 8.15 33.17
CA ILE A 206 -1.40 9.31 32.47
C ILE A 206 -2.42 9.91 31.49
N ALA A 207 -3.08 9.07 30.69
CA ALA A 207 -4.11 9.49 29.75
C ALA A 207 -5.30 10.15 30.47
N HIS A 208 -5.71 9.62 31.62
CA HIS A 208 -6.76 10.23 32.44
C HIS A 208 -6.34 11.62 32.97
N THR A 209 -5.11 11.74 33.46
CA THR A 209 -4.55 13.01 33.94
C THR A 209 -4.43 14.04 32.80
N PHE A 210 -4.07 13.61 31.60
CA PHE A 210 -4.06 14.45 30.39
C PHE A 210 -5.46 14.94 30.02
N ALA A 211 -6.44 14.04 29.96
CA ALA A 211 -7.83 14.38 29.65
C ALA A 211 -8.41 15.40 30.64
N SER A 212 -8.12 15.23 31.93
CA SER A 212 -8.55 16.16 32.99
C SER A 212 -7.91 17.56 32.86
N ASN A 213 -6.78 17.66 32.16
CA ASN A 213 -6.06 18.91 31.90
C ASN A 213 -6.20 19.39 30.44
N GLN A 214 -7.22 18.91 29.70
CA GLN A 214 -7.52 19.31 28.32
C GLN A 214 -6.42 18.98 27.29
N ILE A 215 -5.54 18.02 27.61
CA ILE A 215 -4.55 17.49 26.67
C ILE A 215 -5.16 16.24 26.01
N ARG A 216 -5.28 16.26 24.69
CA ARG A 216 -5.83 15.14 23.92
C ARG A 216 -4.77 14.06 23.76
N SER A 217 -5.18 12.79 23.81
CA SER A 217 -4.24 11.69 23.63
C SER A 217 -4.89 10.50 22.92
N ASP A 218 -4.12 9.83 22.07
CA ASP A 218 -4.49 8.54 21.49
C ASP A 218 -3.37 7.52 21.75
N ASN A 219 -3.72 6.24 21.86
CA ASN A 219 -2.75 5.18 22.10
C ASN A 219 -2.77 4.12 20.99
N ARG A 220 -1.62 3.48 20.79
CA ARG A 220 -1.46 2.31 19.92
C ARG A 220 -0.56 1.29 20.60
N LYS A 221 -1.06 0.06 20.63
CA LYS A 221 -0.29 -1.11 21.04
C LYS A 221 0.63 -1.53 19.90
N ILE A 222 1.86 -1.90 20.23
CA ILE A 222 2.85 -2.48 19.32
C ILE A 222 3.37 -3.80 19.87
N THR A 223 3.84 -4.69 19.00
CA THR A 223 4.53 -5.92 19.37
C THR A 223 5.96 -5.91 18.83
N SER A 224 6.83 -6.74 19.40
CA SER A 224 8.21 -6.89 18.89
C SER A 224 8.26 -7.33 17.42
N HIS A 225 7.27 -8.10 16.95
CA HIS A 225 7.15 -8.52 15.55
C HIS A 225 6.76 -7.35 14.63
N ASP A 226 5.83 -6.50 15.07
CA ASP A 226 5.39 -5.32 14.31
C ASP A 226 6.55 -4.36 14.00
N ILE A 227 7.60 -4.37 14.84
CA ILE A 227 8.72 -3.42 14.75
C ILE A 227 9.74 -3.84 13.70
N ASN A 228 9.83 -5.13 13.37
CA ASN A 228 10.73 -5.61 12.33
C ASN A 228 10.09 -5.54 10.93
N ASP A 229 8.80 -5.83 10.82
CA ASP A 229 8.15 -5.98 9.50
C ASP A 229 7.30 -4.78 9.10
N ASN A 230 6.62 -4.13 10.05
CA ASN A 230 5.58 -3.14 9.77
C ASN A 230 5.84 -1.75 10.36
N PHE A 231 6.96 -1.55 11.05
CA PHE A 231 7.19 -0.32 11.82
C PHE A 231 7.08 0.95 11.00
N LYS A 232 7.64 0.94 9.78
CA LYS A 232 7.58 2.07 8.86
C LYS A 232 6.14 2.51 8.57
N SER A 233 5.24 1.56 8.33
CA SER A 233 3.81 1.86 8.10
C SER A 233 3.15 2.39 9.37
N ILE A 234 3.41 1.76 10.52
CA ILE A 234 2.85 2.15 11.82
C ILE A 234 3.29 3.56 12.20
N PHE A 235 4.56 3.88 12.00
CA PHE A 235 5.14 5.18 12.31
C PHE A 235 4.52 6.27 11.44
N ILE A 236 4.41 6.04 10.13
CA ILE A 236 3.80 7.01 9.20
C ILE A 236 2.31 7.23 9.53
N ASP A 237 1.56 6.15 9.73
CA ASP A 237 0.11 6.24 9.94
C ASP A 237 -0.27 6.81 11.31
N PHE A 238 0.50 6.50 12.35
CA PHE A 238 0.14 6.81 13.73
C PHE A 238 0.83 8.04 14.31
N ILE A 239 2.13 8.24 14.01
CA ILE A 239 2.93 9.33 14.57
C ILE A 239 3.03 10.47 13.56
N SER A 240 3.63 10.23 12.39
CA SER A 240 3.96 11.26 11.38
C SER A 240 2.79 12.14 10.99
N ASN A 241 1.61 11.57 10.74
CA ASN A 241 0.50 12.33 10.16
C ASN A 241 -0.33 13.11 11.20
N ASN A 242 -0.09 12.88 12.50
CA ASN A 242 -1.06 13.27 13.53
C ASN A 242 -0.43 13.95 14.76
N ALA A 243 0.84 13.71 15.11
CA ALA A 243 1.43 14.28 16.31
C ALA A 243 2.94 14.55 16.20
N SER A 244 3.37 15.72 16.71
CA SER A 244 4.78 16.07 16.88
C SER A 244 5.39 15.47 18.15
N VAL A 245 4.57 15.24 19.17
CA VAL A 245 5.02 14.67 20.45
C VAL A 245 4.44 13.28 20.64
N SER A 246 5.31 12.32 20.95
CA SER A 246 4.92 10.95 21.21
C SER A 246 5.56 10.44 22.49
N LEU A 247 4.84 9.61 23.23
CA LEU A 247 5.28 9.01 24.48
C LEU A 247 5.32 7.49 24.35
N TRP A 248 6.43 6.89 24.77
CA TRP A 248 6.80 5.52 24.45
C TRP A 248 7.09 4.74 25.72
N CYS A 249 6.48 3.57 25.84
CA CYS A 249 6.77 2.61 26.88
C CYS A 249 6.92 1.23 26.24
N VAL A 250 8.16 0.87 25.91
CA VAL A 250 8.51 -0.34 25.16
C VAL A 250 9.84 -0.86 25.69
N ASN A 251 10.26 -2.08 25.33
CA ASN A 251 11.59 -2.58 25.71
C ASN A 251 12.72 -1.66 25.16
N PRO A 252 13.80 -1.38 25.90
CA PRO A 252 14.92 -0.56 25.42
C PRO A 252 15.49 -0.95 24.04
N GLN A 253 15.65 -2.24 23.75
CA GLN A 253 16.16 -2.72 22.46
C GLN A 253 15.17 -2.41 21.33
N THR A 254 13.90 -2.66 21.60
CA THR A 254 12.77 -2.36 20.73
C THR A 254 12.69 -0.86 20.44
N PHE A 255 12.87 -0.02 21.46
CA PHE A 255 12.90 1.44 21.35
C PHE A 255 14.06 1.92 20.47
N ARG A 256 15.28 1.40 20.67
CA ARG A 256 16.45 1.74 19.85
C ARG A 256 16.22 1.45 18.37
N SER A 257 15.71 0.26 18.04
CA SER A 257 15.40 -0.12 16.66
C SER A 257 14.36 0.82 16.02
N ALA A 258 13.33 1.20 16.78
CA ALA A 258 12.30 2.12 16.33
C ALA A 258 12.82 3.54 16.06
N ILE A 259 13.66 4.08 16.95
CA ILE A 259 14.27 5.41 16.79
C ILE A 259 15.26 5.42 15.62
N LEU A 260 16.04 4.36 15.42
CA LEU A 260 16.87 4.19 14.22
C LEU A 260 16.03 4.19 12.94
N THR A 261 14.87 3.53 12.95
CA THR A 261 13.95 3.55 11.81
C THR A 261 13.38 4.94 11.57
N ALA A 262 13.03 5.69 12.63
CA ALA A 262 12.58 7.08 12.53
C ALA A 262 13.67 8.00 11.92
N HIS A 263 14.95 7.76 12.26
CA HIS A 263 16.09 8.42 11.64
C HIS A 263 16.21 8.14 10.14
N GLN A 264 16.12 6.88 9.73
CA GLN A 264 16.15 6.50 8.32
C GLN A 264 15.00 7.12 7.50
N LEU A 265 13.86 7.40 8.15
CA LEU A 265 12.70 8.04 7.54
C LEU A 265 12.76 9.58 7.55
N GLY A 266 13.78 10.18 8.18
CA GLY A 266 13.98 11.63 8.21
C GLY A 266 13.15 12.38 9.25
N PHE A 267 12.65 11.70 10.28
CA PHE A 267 11.87 12.32 11.37
C PHE A 267 12.72 12.94 12.49
N ILE A 268 14.04 12.77 12.42
CA ILE A 268 15.02 13.38 13.34
C ILE A 268 15.44 14.73 12.75
N ASN A 269 14.47 15.63 12.59
CA ASN A 269 14.63 16.94 11.95
C ASN A 269 14.38 18.13 12.91
N GLY A 270 14.13 17.85 14.19
CA GLY A 270 13.82 18.86 15.21
C GLY A 270 12.34 19.27 15.28
N GLU A 271 11.44 18.66 14.50
CA GLU A 271 9.99 18.92 14.57
C GLU A 271 9.22 17.86 15.38
N TYR A 272 9.90 16.79 15.77
CA TYR A 272 9.35 15.67 16.53
C TYR A 272 10.10 15.46 17.84
N VAL A 273 9.36 15.14 18.89
CA VAL A 273 9.89 14.82 20.22
C VAL A 273 9.41 13.44 20.65
N PHE A 274 10.35 12.59 21.02
CA PHE A 274 10.08 11.24 21.51
C PHE A 274 10.34 11.20 23.01
N ILE A 275 9.30 11.03 23.81
CA ILE A 275 9.42 10.89 25.27
C ILE A 275 9.42 9.40 25.60
N TYR A 276 10.56 8.87 26.02
CA TYR A 276 10.69 7.49 26.47
C TYR A 276 10.46 7.38 27.98
N LEU A 277 9.46 6.61 28.38
CA LEU A 277 9.23 6.22 29.76
C LEU A 277 10.12 5.03 30.09
N ASP A 278 11.24 5.33 30.73
CA ASP A 278 12.19 4.31 31.14
C ASP A 278 11.71 3.67 32.46
N THR A 279 10.91 2.64 32.29
CA THR A 279 10.24 1.91 33.38
C THR A 279 11.07 0.74 33.88
N VAL A 280 12.07 0.34 33.09
CA VAL A 280 13.12 -0.58 33.53
C VAL A 280 14.08 0.27 34.36
N LEU A 281 14.06 0.08 35.66
CA LEU A 281 15.04 0.68 36.57
C LEU A 281 16.42 0.06 36.32
N THR A 282 17.04 0.35 35.18
CA THR A 282 18.49 0.16 35.01
C THR A 282 19.15 1.26 35.81
N GLN A 283 19.50 0.96 37.06
CA GLN A 283 20.28 1.88 37.84
C GLN A 283 21.67 2.07 37.24
N GLU A 284 22.10 3.32 37.23
CA GLU A 284 23.47 3.73 36.98
C GLU A 284 24.41 3.01 37.95
N ASN A 285 25.32 2.19 37.40
CA ASN A 285 26.52 1.83 38.14
C ASN A 285 27.56 2.92 37.91
N THR A 286 28.17 3.38 39.00
CA THR A 286 29.23 4.40 39.03
C THR A 286 30.61 3.89 38.57
N ASP A 287 30.73 2.63 38.17
CA ASP A 287 31.97 2.06 37.65
C ASP A 287 31.88 1.80 36.14
N GLU A 288 33.02 1.93 35.47
CA GLU A 288 33.34 2.03 34.02
C GLU A 288 32.73 0.98 33.05
N LYS A 289 31.67 0.25 33.41
CA LYS A 289 31.01 -0.77 32.59
C LYS A 289 29.51 -0.55 32.31
N SER A 290 28.94 0.63 32.61
CA SER A 290 27.54 0.95 32.28
C SER A 290 27.39 1.93 31.11
N LEU A 291 28.21 1.78 30.06
CA LEU A 291 28.13 2.61 28.85
C LEU A 291 26.69 2.69 28.31
N SER A 292 25.90 1.61 28.39
CA SER A 292 24.49 1.57 27.98
C SER A 292 23.53 2.42 28.83
N VAL A 293 23.86 2.76 30.08
CA VAL A 293 22.99 3.56 30.96
C VAL A 293 23.20 5.05 30.74
N ARG A 294 24.46 5.44 30.53
CA ARG A 294 24.86 6.81 30.15
C ARG A 294 24.59 7.09 28.68
N GLN A 295 24.78 6.08 27.82
CA GLN A 295 24.62 6.14 26.37
C GLN A 295 23.59 5.09 25.94
N PRO A 296 22.28 5.32 26.13
CA PRO A 296 21.21 4.37 25.80
C PRO A 296 21.11 4.04 24.31
N TRP A 297 21.73 4.85 23.45
CA TRP A 297 21.83 4.65 22.01
C TRP A 297 22.90 3.62 21.62
N TYR A 298 23.89 3.40 22.48
CA TYR A 298 25.04 2.55 22.20
C TYR A 298 24.72 1.08 22.46
N ASP A 299 24.90 0.23 21.45
CA ASP A 299 24.82 -1.22 21.58
C ASP A 299 26.21 -1.84 21.38
N SER A 300 26.71 -2.50 22.43
CA SER A 300 28.02 -3.18 22.42
C SER A 300 28.04 -4.44 21.56
N ASN A 301 26.88 -5.04 21.31
CA ASN A 301 26.76 -6.23 20.46
C ASN A 301 26.69 -5.87 18.97
N GLU A 302 26.52 -4.58 18.65
CA GLU A 302 26.45 -4.08 17.29
C GLU A 302 27.86 -4.00 16.69
N VAL A 303 28.12 -4.86 15.71
CA VAL A 303 29.44 -4.96 15.06
C VAL A 303 29.68 -3.77 14.10
N ASN A 304 28.61 -3.14 13.62
CA ASN A 304 28.69 -2.03 12.68
C ASN A 304 28.71 -0.67 13.39
N ASN A 305 29.89 -0.06 13.47
CA ASN A 305 30.08 1.26 14.08
C ASN A 305 29.18 2.34 13.48
N GLN A 306 28.84 2.26 12.19
CA GLN A 306 27.96 3.25 11.54
C GLN A 306 26.53 3.23 12.12
N ILE A 307 26.04 2.08 12.59
CA ILE A 307 24.71 1.97 13.18
C ILE A 307 24.68 2.66 14.55
N ASN A 308 25.73 2.51 15.35
CA ASN A 308 25.86 3.22 16.62
C ASN A 308 26.01 4.74 16.41
N GLU A 309 26.74 5.19 15.39
CA GLU A 309 26.80 6.62 15.01
C GLU A 309 25.43 7.17 14.56
N ASN A 310 24.66 6.39 13.79
CA ASN A 310 23.31 6.77 13.40
C ASN A 310 22.37 6.78 14.62
N ALA A 311 22.54 5.86 15.57
CA ALA A 311 21.77 5.81 16.82
C ALA A 311 22.09 7.03 17.69
N HIS A 312 23.36 7.41 17.81
CA HIS A 312 23.79 8.63 18.51
C HIS A 312 23.00 9.84 17.99
N ARG A 313 23.00 10.07 16.68
CA ARG A 313 22.25 11.19 16.09
C ARG A 313 20.73 11.07 16.27
N ALA A 314 20.20 9.86 16.19
CA ALA A 314 18.77 9.63 16.32
C ALA A 314 18.24 9.95 17.73
N PHE A 315 19.05 9.67 18.76
CA PHE A 315 18.66 9.87 20.15
C PHE A 315 18.72 11.34 20.62
N GLU A 316 19.26 12.26 19.81
CA GLU A 316 19.26 13.71 20.09
C GLU A 316 17.85 14.31 20.22
N THR A 317 16.82 13.61 19.75
CA THR A 317 15.39 14.04 19.85
C THR A 317 14.61 13.33 20.95
N VAL A 318 15.29 12.49 21.74
CA VAL A 318 14.66 11.62 22.74
C VAL A 318 14.83 12.23 24.13
N LEU A 319 13.70 12.36 24.84
CA LEU A 319 13.67 12.69 26.26
C LEU A 319 13.40 11.44 27.08
N PHE A 320 14.20 11.21 28.11
CA PHE A 320 14.07 10.06 28.98
C PHE A 320 13.40 10.49 30.29
N VAL A 321 12.31 9.82 30.67
CA VAL A 321 11.68 10.07 31.97
C VAL A 321 12.00 8.90 32.89
N ARG A 322 12.78 9.18 33.94
CA ARG A 322 13.25 8.19 34.92
C ARG A 322 12.83 8.59 36.33
N GLN A 323 12.76 7.61 37.21
CA GLN A 323 12.62 7.90 38.64
C GLN A 323 13.88 8.58 39.17
N ARG A 324 13.72 9.52 40.08
CA ARG A 324 14.86 10.23 40.66
C ARG A 324 15.70 9.27 41.51
N LEU A 325 16.96 9.09 41.14
CA LEU A 325 17.91 8.27 41.87
C LEU A 325 18.33 8.92 43.20
N TYR A 326 18.68 8.08 44.16
CA TYR A 326 19.25 8.51 45.44
C TYR A 326 20.75 8.76 45.29
N THR A 327 21.21 9.98 45.56
CA THR A 327 22.63 10.36 45.38
C THR A 327 23.33 10.76 46.70
N GLY A 328 22.59 10.79 47.80
CA GLY A 328 23.08 11.21 49.10
C GLY A 328 24.15 10.28 49.68
N GLU A 329 25.03 10.83 50.52
CA GLU A 329 26.10 10.06 51.16
C GLU A 329 25.55 8.96 52.10
N ARG A 330 24.44 9.24 52.80
CA ARG A 330 23.75 8.26 53.65
C ARG A 330 23.27 7.05 52.85
N PHE A 331 22.72 7.29 51.65
CA PHE A 331 22.32 6.23 50.73
C PHE A 331 23.53 5.43 50.24
N ARG A 332 24.60 6.08 49.79
CA ARG A 332 25.83 5.39 49.33
C ARG A 332 26.41 4.48 50.41
N ARG A 333 26.48 4.95 51.66
CA ARG A 333 26.93 4.14 52.80
C ARG A 333 26.00 2.95 53.05
N PHE A 334 24.69 3.15 52.98
CA PHE A 334 23.71 2.07 53.10
C PHE A 334 23.88 1.02 52.01
N ALA A 335 23.92 1.45 50.74
CA ALA A 335 24.05 0.56 49.59
C ALA A 335 25.32 -0.31 49.71
N ALA A 336 26.46 0.31 50.02
CA ALA A 336 27.71 -0.40 50.27
C ALA A 336 27.58 -1.46 51.38
N ASN A 337 26.99 -1.09 52.53
CA ASN A 337 26.82 -2.02 53.65
C ASN A 337 25.93 -3.22 53.31
N VAL A 338 24.88 -3.04 52.50
CA VAL A 338 24.02 -4.16 52.08
C VAL A 338 24.75 -5.07 51.10
N VAL A 339 25.52 -4.49 50.18
CA VAL A 339 26.36 -5.26 49.24
C VAL A 339 27.43 -6.05 50.01
N ASP A 340 28.06 -5.46 51.01
CA ASP A 340 29.02 -6.13 51.88
C ASP A 340 28.36 -7.29 52.66
N PHE A 341 27.16 -7.08 53.21
CA PHE A 341 26.38 -8.13 53.86
C PHE A 341 25.98 -9.26 52.89
N ALA A 342 25.64 -8.92 51.64
CA ALA A 342 25.39 -9.90 50.59
C ALA A 342 26.67 -10.69 50.23
N ARG A 343 27.83 -10.05 50.28
CA ARG A 343 29.14 -10.69 50.06
C ARG A 343 29.50 -11.65 51.18
N GLU A 344 29.31 -11.26 52.43
CA GLU A 344 29.50 -12.12 53.61
C GLU A 344 28.64 -13.38 53.57
N THR A 345 27.42 -13.26 53.03
CA THR A 345 26.48 -14.38 52.91
C THR A 345 26.58 -15.14 51.58
N ASN A 346 27.51 -14.77 50.69
CA ASN A 346 27.70 -15.33 49.34
C ASN A 346 26.43 -15.29 48.46
N ARG A 347 25.71 -14.17 48.53
CA ARG A 347 24.43 -13.93 47.85
C ARG A 347 24.45 -12.71 46.91
N THR A 348 25.61 -12.15 46.61
CA THR A 348 25.77 -10.99 45.69
C THR A 348 25.17 -11.21 44.31
N LYS A 349 25.15 -12.46 43.82
CA LYS A 349 24.51 -12.84 42.54
C LYS A 349 23.01 -12.52 42.44
N TYR A 350 22.34 -12.31 43.56
CA TYR A 350 20.92 -11.91 43.59
C TYR A 350 20.74 -10.39 43.56
N LEU A 351 21.83 -9.63 43.69
CA LEU A 351 21.85 -8.19 43.48
C LEU A 351 22.23 -7.89 42.03
N ILE A 352 21.50 -6.98 41.41
CA ILE A 352 21.70 -6.64 40.00
C ILE A 352 22.94 -5.77 39.90
N HIS A 353 23.90 -6.20 39.08
CA HIS A 353 25.22 -5.56 38.98
C HIS A 353 25.93 -5.34 40.33
N GLU A 354 25.59 -6.14 41.35
CA GLU A 354 26.09 -6.00 42.71
C GLU A 354 25.77 -4.64 43.37
N THR A 355 24.67 -4.00 42.99
CA THR A 355 24.22 -2.71 43.56
C THR A 355 22.82 -2.76 44.16
N ILE A 356 22.42 -1.67 44.84
CA ILE A 356 21.13 -1.54 45.53
C ILE A 356 20.23 -0.51 44.86
N GLY A 357 19.08 -1.02 44.41
CA GLY A 357 18.00 -0.34 43.71
C GLY A 357 17.26 0.74 44.48
N THR A 358 16.48 1.54 43.74
CA THR A 358 15.50 2.48 44.29
C THR A 358 14.40 1.69 45.00
N ASP A 359 14.00 0.55 44.44
CA ASP A 359 12.99 -0.32 45.02
C ASP A 359 13.47 -1.03 46.28
N GLU A 360 14.68 -1.59 46.29
CA GLU A 360 15.33 -2.13 47.50
C GLU A 360 15.43 -1.06 48.60
N THR A 361 15.69 0.20 48.22
CA THR A 361 15.75 1.33 49.14
C THR A 361 14.36 1.69 49.68
N ASN A 362 13.34 1.72 48.82
CA ASN A 362 11.95 1.92 49.22
C ASN A 362 11.47 0.81 50.14
N PHE A 363 11.89 -0.42 49.89
CA PHE A 363 11.60 -1.56 50.75
C PHE A 363 12.26 -1.43 52.12
N TYR A 364 13.53 -1.03 52.15
CA TYR A 364 14.25 -0.78 53.39
C TYR A 364 13.51 0.25 54.25
N ASP A 365 13.18 1.38 53.65
CA ASP A 365 12.42 2.46 54.28
C ASP A 365 11.07 1.97 54.81
N ALA A 366 10.36 1.13 54.05
CA ALA A 366 9.07 0.55 54.44
C ALA A 366 9.18 -0.39 55.66
N VAL A 367 10.13 -1.33 55.64
CA VAL A 367 10.34 -2.32 56.71
C VAL A 367 10.82 -1.65 57.99
N VAL A 368 11.79 -0.73 57.89
CA VAL A 368 12.28 0.04 59.05
C VAL A 368 11.16 0.89 59.65
N THR A 369 10.34 1.53 58.82
CA THR A 369 9.20 2.32 59.28
C THR A 369 8.19 1.46 60.03
N TYR A 370 7.87 0.27 59.52
CA TYR A 370 6.99 -0.67 60.21
C TYR A 370 7.56 -1.09 61.57
N PHE A 371 8.83 -1.50 61.66
CA PHE A 371 9.42 -1.90 62.93
C PHE A 371 9.55 -0.75 63.94
N LYS A 372 9.83 0.47 63.47
CA LYS A 372 9.79 1.68 64.31
C LYS A 372 8.38 1.89 64.86
N ALA A 373 7.35 1.81 64.03
CA ALA A 373 5.96 1.95 64.44
C ALA A 373 5.52 0.85 65.41
N LEU A 374 5.93 -0.40 65.18
CA LEU A 374 5.68 -1.54 66.05
C LEU A 374 6.31 -1.34 67.43
N LYS A 375 7.56 -0.86 67.46
CA LYS A 375 8.23 -0.53 68.72
C LYS A 375 7.50 0.58 69.46
N THR A 376 7.10 1.65 68.77
CA THR A 376 6.29 2.75 69.35
C THR A 376 4.94 2.26 69.85
N HIS A 377 4.31 1.32 69.13
CA HIS A 377 3.06 0.70 69.56
C HIS A 377 3.26 -0.01 70.89
N TYR A 378 4.24 -0.91 70.99
CA TYR A 378 4.50 -1.66 72.22
C TYR A 378 4.96 -0.79 73.40
N THR A 379 5.65 0.33 73.17
CA THR A 379 6.02 1.25 74.26
C THR A 379 4.84 2.05 74.79
N ASN A 380 3.80 2.27 73.98
CA ASN A 380 2.63 3.07 74.34
C ASN A 380 1.47 2.24 74.88
N ILE A 381 1.63 0.92 75.03
CA ILE A 381 0.62 0.07 75.65
C ILE A 381 0.57 0.39 77.15
N ASN A 382 -0.58 0.88 77.60
CA ASN A 382 -0.85 1.06 79.02
C ASN A 382 -0.95 -0.30 79.72
N SER A 383 -0.51 -0.38 80.97
CA SER A 383 -0.50 -1.59 81.80
C SER A 383 -1.88 -2.27 81.95
N GLN A 384 -2.96 -1.58 81.60
CA GLN A 384 -4.35 -2.05 81.68
C GLN A 384 -4.84 -2.81 80.43
N ASP A 385 -4.19 -2.65 79.27
CA ASP A 385 -4.58 -3.33 78.01
C ASP A 385 -3.87 -4.68 77.81
N ILE A 386 -2.96 -5.04 78.73
CA ILE A 386 -2.34 -6.35 78.77
C ILE A 386 -3.36 -7.31 79.39
N LEU A 387 -4.01 -8.13 78.55
CA LEU A 387 -4.84 -9.23 79.02
C LEU A 387 -3.97 -10.18 79.85
N THR A 388 -4.08 -10.06 81.18
CA THR A 388 -3.42 -10.94 82.14
C THR A 388 -4.29 -12.18 82.33
N ASN A 389 -4.30 -13.06 81.33
CA ASN A 389 -4.58 -14.46 81.65
C ASN A 389 -3.33 -14.97 82.36
N SER A 390 -3.46 -15.10 83.68
CA SER A 390 -2.51 -15.66 84.64
C SER A 390 -1.34 -16.37 83.97
N GLU A 391 -0.16 -15.73 84.01
CA GLU A 391 1.16 -16.18 83.51
C GLU A 391 1.60 -15.82 82.07
N THR A 392 0.75 -15.21 81.23
CA THR A 392 1.18 -14.77 79.88
C THR A 392 0.75 -13.34 79.52
N ILE A 393 1.74 -12.48 79.25
CA ILE A 393 1.55 -11.16 78.63
C ILE A 393 1.26 -11.40 77.14
N ILE A 394 0.01 -11.19 76.70
CA ILE A 394 -0.36 -11.21 75.28
C ILE A 394 -0.21 -9.81 74.72
N TYR A 395 0.76 -9.62 73.82
CA TYR A 395 0.94 -8.36 73.11
C TYR A 395 -0.09 -8.26 71.97
N PRO A 396 -0.87 -7.15 71.88
CA PRO A 396 -1.81 -6.94 70.79
C PRO A 396 -1.08 -6.68 69.47
N SER A 397 -1.64 -7.15 68.37
CA SER A 397 -1.11 -6.90 67.02
C SER A 397 -1.23 -5.42 66.62
N LEU A 398 -0.33 -4.97 65.75
CA LEU A 398 -0.36 -3.65 65.14
C LEU A 398 -1.28 -3.65 63.93
N ASP A 399 -2.57 -3.53 64.16
CA ASP A 399 -3.56 -3.51 63.09
C ASP A 399 -3.41 -2.28 62.17
N ALA A 400 -3.93 -2.36 60.95
CA ALA A 400 -3.78 -1.32 59.95
C ALA A 400 -4.30 0.06 60.40
N LYS A 401 -5.44 0.11 61.11
CA LYS A 401 -5.98 1.37 61.66
C LYS A 401 -5.00 2.05 62.61
N LYS A 402 -4.37 1.30 63.51
CA LYS A 402 -3.37 1.83 64.46
C LYS A 402 -2.12 2.26 63.71
N PHE A 403 -1.63 1.43 62.79
CA PHE A 403 -0.48 1.75 61.96
C PHE A 403 -0.69 3.06 61.18
N LYS A 404 -1.87 3.25 60.58
CA LYS A 404 -2.28 4.49 59.91
C LYS A 404 -2.13 5.75 60.78
N THR A 405 -2.51 5.69 62.05
CA THR A 405 -2.34 6.84 62.97
C THR A 405 -0.89 7.19 63.29
N ILE A 406 0.02 6.22 63.15
CA ILE A 406 1.44 6.39 63.48
C ILE A 406 2.20 7.01 62.30
N ILE A 407 1.90 6.58 61.07
CA ILE A 407 2.75 6.89 59.91
C ILE A 407 2.18 7.91 58.92
N CYS A 408 0.85 8.07 58.84
CA CYS A 408 0.25 8.90 57.78
C CYS A 408 0.24 10.39 58.15
N ASN A 409 0.27 11.25 57.14
CA ASN A 409 0.38 12.71 57.28
C ASN A 409 1.60 13.16 58.13
N ARG A 410 2.73 12.47 57.99
CA ARG A 410 3.95 12.71 58.78
C ARG A 410 5.20 12.56 57.92
N SER A 411 6.27 13.18 58.38
CA SER A 411 7.61 12.99 57.85
C SER A 411 8.38 11.99 58.73
N ILE A 412 8.98 10.98 58.11
CA ILE A 412 9.65 9.85 58.78
C ILE A 412 11.10 9.83 58.32
N GLU A 413 12.03 9.51 59.22
CA GLU A 413 13.44 9.39 58.86
C GLU A 413 13.67 8.16 57.95
N GLY A 414 14.01 8.43 56.68
CA GLY A 414 14.44 7.44 55.70
C GLY A 414 15.95 7.44 55.45
N VAL A 415 16.40 6.48 54.65
CA VAL A 415 17.83 6.23 54.42
C VAL A 415 18.55 7.33 53.64
N ASN A 416 17.90 7.93 52.64
CA ASN A 416 18.47 9.04 51.88
C ASN A 416 18.09 10.41 52.48
N LYS A 417 16.78 10.67 52.53
CA LYS A 417 16.13 11.87 53.08
C LYS A 417 14.94 11.45 53.93
N ASN A 418 14.33 12.41 54.63
CA ASN A 418 13.07 12.14 55.32
C ASN A 418 11.98 11.81 54.30
N ILE A 419 11.30 10.70 54.53
CA ILE A 419 10.15 10.21 53.79
C ILE A 419 8.96 11.06 54.17
N THR A 420 8.13 11.46 53.21
CA THR A 420 6.91 12.20 53.51
C THR A 420 5.70 11.35 53.13
N MET A 421 4.88 11.02 54.12
CA MET A 421 3.63 10.28 53.93
C MET A 421 2.46 11.24 53.91
N ASN A 422 1.61 11.16 52.88
CA ASN A 422 0.40 11.97 52.80
C ASN A 422 -0.73 11.44 53.72
N GLN A 423 -1.89 12.09 53.69
CA GLN A 423 -3.05 11.72 54.51
C GLN A 423 -3.62 10.32 54.20
N ILE A 424 -3.47 9.86 52.96
CA ILE A 424 -3.88 8.53 52.50
C ILE A 424 -2.77 7.48 52.64
N CYS A 425 -1.68 7.80 53.33
CA CYS A 425 -0.58 6.89 53.64
C CYS A 425 0.20 6.41 52.41
N ASP A 426 0.33 7.27 51.43
CA ASP A 426 1.25 7.10 50.31
C ASP A 426 2.47 7.98 50.50
N ARG A 427 3.63 7.42 50.18
CA ARG A 427 4.88 8.14 50.08
C ARG A 427 4.80 9.13 48.91
N ILE A 428 5.19 10.37 49.16
CA ILE A 428 5.11 11.44 48.16
C ILE A 428 6.47 12.09 47.86
N ASP A 429 7.52 11.85 48.66
CA ASP A 429 8.87 12.42 48.43
C ASP A 429 9.61 11.81 47.22
N ILE A 430 9.05 10.80 46.55
CA ILE A 430 9.61 10.21 45.33
C ILE A 430 9.22 11.09 44.14
N GLY A 431 10.22 11.67 43.47
CA GLY A 431 10.06 12.49 42.27
C GLY A 431 10.52 11.78 41.01
N TYR A 432 10.17 12.37 39.87
CA TYR A 432 10.66 11.99 38.55
C TYR A 432 11.63 13.03 38.02
N THR A 433 12.54 12.57 37.16
CA THR A 433 13.53 13.42 36.50
C THR A 433 13.47 13.14 34.99
N ILE A 434 13.51 14.22 34.21
CA ILE A 434 13.68 14.17 32.77
C ILE A 434 15.17 14.29 32.49
N PHE A 435 15.67 13.33 31.72
CA PHE A 435 17.02 13.27 31.20
C PHE A 435 16.99 13.60 29.72
N ASP A 436 18.00 14.32 29.29
CA ASP A 436 18.22 14.74 27.92
C ASP A 436 19.66 14.41 27.54
N MET A 437 19.90 14.07 26.28
CA MET A 437 21.24 13.71 25.83
C MET A 437 22.02 14.98 25.51
N ASP A 438 23.27 15.06 25.98
CA ASP A 438 24.20 16.05 25.48
C ASP A 438 24.72 15.62 24.09
N PRO A 439 24.48 16.42 23.03
CA PRO A 439 24.87 16.07 21.66
C PRO A 439 26.38 16.00 21.46
N ASP A 440 27.20 16.66 22.29
CA ASP A 440 28.66 16.66 22.12
C ASP A 440 29.31 15.43 22.77
N THR A 441 28.80 14.99 23.92
CA THR A 441 29.32 13.83 24.67
C THR A 441 28.56 12.52 24.41
N GLY A 442 27.31 12.63 23.95
CA GLY A 442 26.37 11.51 23.81
C GLY A 442 25.89 10.96 25.15
N GLU A 443 26.21 11.59 26.29
CA GLU A 443 25.78 11.14 27.62
C GLU A 443 24.43 11.74 28.01
N LEU A 444 23.63 10.97 28.75
CA LEU A 444 22.38 11.45 29.35
C LEU A 444 22.66 12.31 30.58
N GLU A 445 22.09 13.51 30.59
CA GLU A 445 22.15 14.44 31.71
C GLU A 445 20.77 14.71 32.28
N ALA A 446 20.68 14.82 33.60
CA ALA A 446 19.44 15.21 34.27
C ALA A 446 19.18 16.72 34.07
N VAL A 447 18.08 17.09 33.41
CA VAL A 447 17.76 18.48 33.06
C VAL A 447 16.64 19.07 33.90
N VAL A 448 15.54 18.32 34.07
CA VAL A 448 14.35 18.78 34.78
C VAL A 448 14.01 17.79 35.88
N ALA A 449 13.87 18.28 37.10
CA ALA A 449 13.33 17.53 38.21
C ALA A 449 11.91 17.97 38.52
N TYR A 450 11.09 17.02 38.95
CA TYR A 450 9.81 17.30 39.58
C TYR A 450 9.88 16.88 41.06
N PRO A 451 10.52 17.70 41.91
CA PRO A 451 10.68 17.38 43.31
C PRO A 451 9.37 17.55 44.08
N ASN A 452 9.24 16.81 45.17
CA ASN A 452 8.13 16.97 46.11
C ASN A 452 8.70 17.35 47.48
N GLU A 453 9.12 18.61 47.62
CA GLU A 453 9.75 19.10 48.86
C GLU A 453 8.77 19.80 49.81
N GLN A 454 7.48 19.94 49.46
CA GLN A 454 6.48 20.55 50.36
C GLN A 454 5.16 19.78 50.38
N PHE A 455 4.55 19.69 51.56
CA PHE A 455 3.27 19.03 51.87
C PHE A 455 2.04 19.54 51.08
N SER A 456 2.22 20.45 50.11
CA SER A 456 1.17 20.98 49.25
C SER A 456 1.32 20.46 47.82
N THR A 457 0.34 19.67 47.39
CA THR A 457 0.20 19.18 46.02
C THR A 457 -0.26 20.25 45.03
N GLU A 458 -0.73 21.41 45.50
CA GLU A 458 -1.47 22.37 44.66
C GLU A 458 -0.57 23.36 43.89
N ASN A 459 0.71 23.50 44.26
CA ASN A 459 1.64 24.47 43.62
C ASN A 459 2.97 23.86 43.16
N LYS A 460 2.98 22.58 42.75
CA LYS A 460 4.20 21.94 42.22
C LYS A 460 4.59 22.50 40.85
N GLN A 461 5.86 22.89 40.70
CA GLN A 461 6.45 23.43 39.48
C GLN A 461 7.63 22.57 39.03
N LEU A 462 7.99 22.67 37.74
CA LEU A 462 9.19 22.05 37.20
C LEU A 462 10.43 22.76 37.75
N GLN A 463 11.42 22.01 38.23
CA GLN A 463 12.70 22.53 38.68
C GLN A 463 13.78 22.21 37.63
N TRP A 464 14.35 23.24 37.03
CA TRP A 464 15.53 23.10 36.17
C TRP A 464 16.77 22.89 37.05
N LEU A 465 17.51 21.81 36.83
CA LEU A 465 18.68 21.46 37.66
C LEU A 465 19.90 22.34 37.35
N ASN A 466 20.00 22.81 36.11
CA ASN A 466 20.99 23.77 35.67
C ASN A 466 20.32 24.81 34.76
N GLU A 467 20.30 26.08 35.20
CA GLU A 467 19.66 27.18 34.45
C GLU A 467 20.29 27.43 33.07
N SER A 468 21.55 27.02 32.89
CA SER A 468 22.26 27.13 31.61
C SER A 468 22.01 25.96 30.65
N ARG A 469 21.48 24.83 31.15
CA ARG A 469 21.22 23.60 30.37
C ARG A 469 19.71 23.35 30.31
N LEU A 470 19.07 23.93 29.30
CA LEU A 470 17.70 23.59 28.92
C LEU A 470 17.68 22.28 28.11
N ILE A 471 16.48 21.73 27.90
CA ILE A 471 16.28 20.60 26.99
C ILE A 471 16.77 21.00 25.59
N TYR A 472 17.64 20.16 25.02
CA TYR A 472 18.21 20.32 23.69
C TYR A 472 17.19 19.94 22.62
N PHE A 473 17.12 20.76 21.59
CA PHE A 473 16.37 20.48 20.38
C PHE A 473 17.26 20.79 19.18
N ILE A 474 17.20 19.95 18.14
CA ILE A 474 18.10 20.00 16.98
C ILE A 474 18.12 21.36 16.26
N ASP A 475 16.99 22.09 16.22
CA ASP A 475 16.96 23.44 15.67
C ASP A 475 17.49 24.46 16.71
N LYS A 476 18.79 24.78 16.63
CA LYS A 476 19.51 25.69 17.54
C LYS A 476 18.88 27.09 17.70
N ASN A 477 17.98 27.50 16.80
CA ASN A 477 17.26 28.78 16.88
C ASN A 477 15.93 28.70 17.66
N SER A 478 15.49 27.50 18.05
CA SER A 478 14.19 27.26 18.66
C SER A 478 14.34 26.68 20.06
N THR A 479 14.10 27.48 21.09
CA THR A 479 13.92 27.01 22.48
C THR A 479 12.58 26.29 22.71
N PHE A 480 11.83 26.06 21.63
CA PHE A 480 10.43 25.66 21.65
C PHE A 480 10.07 24.88 20.37
N ILE A 481 9.51 23.69 20.54
CA ILE A 481 8.93 22.91 19.44
C ILE A 481 7.40 23.09 19.46
N PRO A 482 6.78 23.58 18.38
CA PRO A 482 5.33 23.69 18.30
C PRO A 482 4.65 22.32 18.23
N ASP A 483 3.41 22.24 18.71
CA ASP A 483 2.57 21.02 18.74
C ASP A 483 2.20 20.48 17.33
N THR A 484 2.47 21.27 16.29
CA THR A 484 2.35 20.86 14.90
C THR A 484 3.61 21.27 14.12
N PRO A 485 4.11 20.45 13.19
CA PRO A 485 5.25 20.81 12.35
C PRO A 485 5.01 22.13 11.63
N ARG A 486 6.06 22.87 11.28
CA ARG A 486 5.93 24.20 10.68
C ARG A 486 5.11 24.18 9.40
N CYS A 487 5.18 23.06 8.67
CA CYS A 487 4.47 22.84 7.43
C CYS A 487 3.14 22.07 7.55
N GLY A 488 2.71 21.78 8.79
CA GLY A 488 1.59 20.88 9.06
C GLY A 488 1.92 19.43 8.68
N PHE A 489 1.21 18.47 9.29
CA PHE A 489 1.49 17.04 9.11
C PHE A 489 1.41 16.54 7.66
N ASN A 490 0.59 17.20 6.83
CA ASN A 490 0.44 16.87 5.40
C ASN A 490 1.27 17.79 4.47
N ASN A 491 2.21 18.57 5.00
CA ASN A 491 2.97 19.60 4.28
C ASN A 491 2.11 20.71 3.61
N LEU A 492 0.82 20.78 3.92
CA LEU A 492 -0.13 21.74 3.34
C LEU A 492 0.03 23.18 3.86
N LYS A 493 0.67 23.38 5.03
CA LYS A 493 0.89 24.71 5.64
C LYS A 493 2.27 25.29 5.36
N CYS A 494 3.16 24.50 4.76
CA CYS A 494 4.38 25.05 4.19
C CYS A 494 3.93 26.13 3.18
N PRO A 495 4.46 27.37 3.22
CA PRO A 495 4.36 28.19 2.03
C PRO A 495 4.92 27.31 0.93
N GLU A 496 4.16 27.09 -0.16
CA GLU A 496 4.74 26.48 -1.36
C GLU A 496 6.09 27.16 -1.51
N LYS A 497 7.17 26.36 -1.55
CA LYS A 497 8.44 26.91 -2.02
C LYS A 497 8.08 27.41 -3.40
N THR A 498 7.78 28.70 -3.50
CA THR A 498 7.73 29.43 -4.74
C THR A 498 9.17 29.33 -5.16
N LEU A 499 9.48 28.29 -5.94
CA LEU A 499 10.82 27.92 -6.39
C LEU A 499 11.43 29.00 -7.30
N ILE A 500 10.78 30.17 -7.33
CA ILE A 500 10.65 31.08 -8.43
C ILE A 500 10.33 32.44 -7.80
N PRO A 501 11.35 33.30 -7.55
CA PRO A 501 11.13 34.69 -7.18
C PRO A 501 10.21 35.39 -8.20
N ILE A 502 9.65 36.56 -7.90
CA ILE A 502 8.74 37.28 -8.82
C ILE A 502 9.31 37.38 -10.25
N TRP A 503 10.63 37.50 -10.39
CA TRP A 503 11.35 37.44 -11.68
C TRP A 503 11.19 36.11 -12.44
N GLY A 504 11.17 34.98 -11.73
CA GLY A 504 10.95 33.70 -12.35
C GLY A 504 9.50 33.49 -12.79
N TRP A 505 8.50 34.12 -12.15
CA TRP A 505 7.13 34.15 -12.65
C TRP A 505 7.03 34.99 -13.93
N ILE A 506 7.81 36.08 -14.03
CA ILE A 506 7.94 36.86 -15.26
C ILE A 506 8.60 36.01 -16.35
N ILE A 507 9.67 35.27 -16.04
CA ILE A 507 10.36 34.38 -16.98
C ILE A 507 9.46 33.23 -17.45
N ILE A 508 8.69 32.61 -16.55
CA ILE A 508 7.74 31.54 -16.89
C ILE A 508 6.59 32.09 -17.73
N SER A 509 6.06 33.27 -17.40
CA SER A 509 5.03 33.92 -18.21
C SER A 509 5.55 34.22 -19.61
N LEU A 510 6.79 34.75 -19.73
CA LEU A 510 7.42 35.00 -21.03
C LEU A 510 7.68 33.72 -21.82
N LEU A 511 8.19 32.66 -21.17
CA LEU A 511 8.41 31.35 -21.79
C LEU A 511 7.10 30.69 -22.21
N SER A 512 6.03 30.81 -21.40
CA SER A 512 4.71 30.30 -21.73
C SER A 512 4.12 31.02 -22.95
N ILE A 513 4.28 32.34 -23.04
CA ILE A 513 3.86 33.13 -24.22
C ILE A 513 4.67 32.70 -25.46
N ILE A 514 5.98 32.48 -25.33
CA ILE A 514 6.83 32.00 -26.43
C ILE A 514 6.40 30.60 -26.89
N VAL A 515 6.16 29.67 -25.95
CA VAL A 515 5.67 28.32 -26.26
C VAL A 515 4.28 28.38 -26.91
N LEU A 516 3.39 29.25 -26.42
CA LEU A 516 2.07 29.46 -27.02
C LEU A 516 2.18 30.00 -28.44
N LEU A 517 3.08 30.95 -28.71
CA LEU A 517 3.35 31.46 -30.05
C LEU A 517 3.97 30.40 -30.96
N ILE A 518 4.82 29.51 -30.45
CA ILE A 518 5.36 28.37 -31.19
C ILE A 518 4.26 27.36 -31.49
N ILE A 519 3.36 27.07 -30.56
CA ILE A 519 2.22 26.17 -30.76
C ILE A 519 1.24 26.78 -31.78
N ILE A 520 0.91 28.06 -31.66
CA ILE A 520 0.05 28.78 -32.63
C ILE A 520 0.74 28.81 -33.99
N GLY A 521 2.03 29.12 -34.05
CA GLY A 521 2.83 29.08 -35.28
C GLY A 521 2.88 27.70 -35.90
N PHE A 522 3.01 26.64 -35.11
CA PHE A 522 2.98 25.25 -35.55
C PHE A 522 1.60 24.83 -36.04
N ILE A 523 0.52 25.28 -35.38
CA ILE A 523 -0.86 25.05 -35.81
C ILE A 523 -1.12 25.78 -37.13
N LEU A 524 -0.72 27.04 -37.24
CA LEU A 524 -0.85 27.82 -38.48
C LEU A 524 0.00 27.23 -39.61
N TYR A 525 1.23 26.78 -39.32
CA TYR A 525 2.09 26.06 -40.26
C TYR A 525 1.45 24.74 -40.71
N ARG A 526 0.94 23.92 -39.77
CA ARG A 526 0.24 22.68 -40.11
C ARG A 526 -1.01 22.95 -40.94
N ARG A 527 -1.76 23.99 -40.61
CA ARG A 527 -2.96 24.40 -41.35
C ARG A 527 -2.59 24.86 -42.76
N ALA A 528 -1.56 25.69 -42.90
CA ALA A 528 -1.07 26.15 -44.20
C ALA A 528 -0.50 25.00 -45.05
N LYS A 529 0.25 24.08 -44.44
CA LYS A 529 0.77 22.88 -45.09
C LYS A 529 -0.36 21.96 -45.57
N PHE A 530 -1.37 21.74 -44.74
CA PHE A 530 -2.54 20.94 -45.11
C PHE A 530 -3.35 21.59 -46.24
N GLU A 531 -3.52 22.92 -46.22
CA GLU A 531 -4.17 23.63 -47.33
C GLU A 531 -3.35 23.61 -48.62
N ALA A 532 -2.01 23.62 -48.53
CA ALA A 532 -1.12 23.47 -49.68
C ALA A 532 -1.23 22.05 -50.28
N GLU A 533 -1.26 21.01 -49.44
CA GLU A 533 -1.45 19.62 -49.87
C GLU A 533 -2.81 19.39 -50.53
N LEU A 534 -3.89 19.99 -50.01
CA LEU A 534 -5.23 19.93 -50.63
C LEU A 534 -5.27 20.57 -52.03
N LYS A 535 -4.52 21.66 -52.25
CA LYS A 535 -4.47 22.37 -53.54
C LYS A 535 -3.57 21.70 -54.58
N ALA A 536 -2.71 20.75 -54.19
CA ALA A 536 -1.72 20.14 -55.08
C ALA A 536 -2.31 19.19 -56.15
N MET A 537 -3.59 18.81 -56.06
CA MET A 537 -4.36 18.01 -57.05
C MET A 537 -3.64 16.78 -57.64
N GLN A 538 -2.72 16.16 -56.90
CA GLN A 538 -1.87 15.04 -57.39
C GLN A 538 -2.64 13.74 -57.70
N TRP A 539 -3.94 13.68 -57.35
CA TRP A 539 -4.84 12.57 -57.64
C TRP A 539 -5.49 12.63 -59.03
N LEU A 540 -5.37 13.76 -59.74
CA LEU A 540 -5.94 13.93 -61.07
C LEU A 540 -5.02 13.29 -62.11
N ILE A 541 -5.48 12.22 -62.74
CA ILE A 541 -4.74 11.47 -63.75
C ILE A 541 -5.22 11.93 -65.14
N LYS A 542 -4.30 12.40 -65.98
CA LYS A 542 -4.62 12.71 -67.37
C LYS A 542 -4.84 11.42 -68.15
N TRP A 543 -5.76 11.42 -69.13
CA TRP A 543 -6.00 10.26 -69.98
C TRP A 543 -4.73 9.75 -70.68
N GLU A 544 -3.81 10.65 -71.04
CA GLU A 544 -2.53 10.34 -71.69
C GLU A 544 -1.59 9.48 -70.81
N GLU A 545 -1.70 9.56 -69.49
CA GLU A 545 -0.90 8.77 -68.54
C GLU A 545 -1.43 7.34 -68.36
N LEU A 546 -2.64 7.05 -68.83
CA LEU A 546 -3.25 5.72 -68.83
C LEU A 546 -2.98 5.05 -70.18
N SER A 547 -1.87 4.32 -70.30
CA SER A 547 -1.54 3.58 -71.51
C SER A 547 -2.18 2.19 -71.51
N GLY A 548 -2.81 1.80 -72.62
CA GLY A 548 -3.41 0.48 -72.78
C GLY A 548 -4.66 0.53 -73.66
N ARG A 549 -4.64 -0.15 -74.81
CA ARG A 549 -5.84 -0.29 -75.64
C ARG A 549 -6.91 -1.04 -74.83
N PRO A 550 -8.15 -0.53 -74.74
CA PRO A 550 -9.24 -1.32 -74.17
C PRO A 550 -9.49 -2.52 -75.09
N LEU A 551 -9.32 -3.75 -74.58
CA LEU A 551 -9.89 -4.92 -75.24
C LEU A 551 -11.42 -4.79 -75.14
N LEU A 552 -12.02 -4.27 -76.20
CA LEU A 552 -13.45 -4.10 -76.36
C LEU A 552 -14.11 -5.48 -76.43
N HIS A 553 -14.88 -5.86 -75.40
CA HIS A 553 -16.07 -6.67 -75.65
C HIS A 553 -17.25 -5.71 -75.79
N ASN A 554 -17.85 -5.71 -76.99
CA ASN A 554 -18.98 -4.86 -77.34
C ASN A 554 -20.24 -5.22 -76.52
N ASN A 555 -21.09 -4.19 -76.38
CA ASN A 555 -22.43 -4.22 -75.80
C ASN A 555 -23.25 -5.43 -76.29
N VAL A 556 -23.86 -6.17 -75.36
CA VAL A 556 -25.29 -6.52 -75.27
C VAL A 556 -25.45 -7.28 -73.95
N ALA A 557 -26.33 -6.80 -73.08
CA ALA A 557 -26.71 -7.48 -71.86
C ALA A 557 -27.71 -8.60 -72.21
N THR A 558 -27.26 -9.85 -72.18
CA THR A 558 -28.10 -11.06 -72.01
C THR A 558 -27.20 -12.21 -71.52
N PRO A 559 -27.51 -12.92 -70.43
CA PRO A 559 -26.76 -14.11 -70.04
C PRO A 559 -27.42 -15.34 -70.68
N SER A 560 -26.77 -15.93 -71.69
CA SER A 560 -27.12 -17.28 -72.16
C SER A 560 -25.97 -18.23 -71.83
N PHE A 561 -26.31 -19.22 -71.01
CA PHE A 561 -25.55 -20.44 -70.73
C PHE A 561 -24.95 -21.08 -71.98
N GLN A 562 -23.66 -21.40 -71.97
CA GLN A 562 -23.15 -22.62 -72.63
C GLN A 562 -21.76 -23.02 -72.11
N LYS A 563 -21.67 -24.29 -71.65
CA LYS A 563 -20.47 -25.00 -71.21
C LYS A 563 -19.63 -25.44 -72.41
N VAL A 564 -18.31 -25.21 -72.41
CA VAL A 564 -17.32 -25.85 -73.30
C VAL A 564 -15.96 -25.88 -72.54
N SER A 565 -15.58 -26.94 -71.83
CA SER A 565 -14.90 -28.17 -72.28
C SER A 565 -13.62 -27.94 -73.11
N LEU A 566 -12.44 -27.97 -72.47
CA LEU A 566 -11.14 -27.89 -73.16
C LEU A 566 -10.36 -29.21 -73.00
N SER A 567 -10.28 -29.96 -74.09
CA SER A 567 -9.45 -31.16 -74.24
C SER A 567 -8.18 -30.84 -75.03
N GLN A 568 -7.03 -31.29 -74.49
CA GLN A 568 -5.92 -31.94 -75.21
C GLN A 568 -5.37 -31.34 -76.53
N LYS A 569 -4.12 -30.86 -76.46
CA LYS A 569 -2.91 -31.29 -77.23
C LYS A 569 -1.97 -30.08 -77.42
N ARG A 570 -0.69 -30.12 -77.02
CA ARG A 570 0.48 -30.96 -77.40
C ARG A 570 1.27 -30.29 -78.54
N SER A 571 2.59 -30.17 -78.31
CA SER A 571 3.70 -29.91 -79.26
C SER A 571 3.66 -28.56 -79.98
N SER A 572 4.76 -27.85 -80.29
CA SER A 572 6.19 -28.16 -80.40
C SER A 572 6.87 -26.83 -80.73
N ILE A 573 8.02 -26.50 -80.12
CA ILE A 573 8.79 -25.32 -80.50
C ILE A 573 9.96 -25.75 -81.39
N SER A 574 9.92 -25.25 -82.63
CA SER A 574 11.06 -25.18 -83.54
C SER A 574 11.73 -23.81 -83.36
N THR A 575 13.04 -23.85 -83.28
CA THR A 575 14.01 -22.75 -83.28
C THR A 575 13.75 -21.69 -84.36
N HIS A 576 13.75 -20.41 -83.97
CA HIS A 576 14.46 -19.33 -84.68
C HIS A 576 14.65 -18.14 -83.74
N HIS A 577 15.92 -17.70 -83.64
CA HIS A 577 16.36 -16.52 -82.92
C HIS A 577 15.94 -15.23 -83.65
N SER A 578 15.34 -14.30 -82.90
CA SER A 578 15.56 -12.86 -83.07
C SER A 578 15.05 -12.12 -81.83
N ASP A 579 15.88 -11.21 -81.31
CA ASP A 579 15.57 -10.23 -80.28
C ASP A 579 14.27 -9.48 -80.57
N ASP A 580 13.25 -9.69 -79.72
CA ASP A 580 12.30 -8.70 -79.22
C ASP A 580 11.32 -9.42 -78.28
N SER A 581 11.50 -9.27 -76.97
CA SER A 581 10.55 -9.83 -76.01
C SER A 581 9.33 -8.91 -75.86
N GLU A 582 8.49 -8.88 -76.89
CA GLU A 582 7.05 -8.62 -76.75
C GLU A 582 6.48 -9.73 -75.86
N ILE A 583 6.15 -9.37 -74.62
CA ILE A 583 5.50 -10.28 -73.67
C ILE A 583 4.11 -10.62 -74.24
N ASP A 584 3.94 -11.88 -74.59
CA ASP A 584 2.69 -12.54 -74.96
C ASP A 584 1.64 -12.37 -73.85
N VAL A 585 0.71 -11.44 -74.05
CA VAL A 585 -0.40 -11.09 -73.13
C VAL A 585 -1.70 -11.84 -73.49
N GLN A 586 -1.69 -12.79 -74.44
CA GLN A 586 -2.94 -13.35 -74.99
C GLN A 586 -3.65 -14.43 -74.16
N THR A 587 -3.30 -14.68 -72.89
CA THR A 587 -3.97 -15.72 -72.07
C THR A 587 -4.48 -15.29 -70.69
N ARG A 588 -4.58 -13.99 -70.38
CA ARG A 588 -5.20 -13.53 -69.11
C ARG A 588 -6.68 -13.15 -69.29
N GLN A 589 -7.60 -13.92 -68.69
CA GLN A 589 -9.00 -13.50 -68.49
C GLN A 589 -9.03 -12.15 -67.76
N THR A 590 -9.59 -11.13 -68.38
CA THR A 590 -9.78 -9.79 -67.79
C THR A 590 -11.23 -9.59 -67.39
N PHE A 591 -11.46 -9.30 -66.09
CA PHE A 591 -12.80 -9.22 -65.50
C PHE A 591 -13.42 -7.80 -65.52
N THR A 592 -12.60 -6.78 -65.79
CA THR A 592 -13.05 -5.38 -65.87
C THR A 592 -12.15 -4.59 -66.81
N LYS A 593 -12.52 -3.33 -67.11
CA LYS A 593 -11.71 -2.44 -67.94
C LYS A 593 -10.41 -2.09 -67.21
N THR A 594 -9.26 -2.40 -67.81
CA THR A 594 -7.93 -2.15 -67.25
C THR A 594 -7.14 -1.13 -68.06
N ALA A 595 -6.18 -0.48 -67.42
CA ALA A 595 -5.13 0.31 -68.07
C ALA A 595 -3.80 0.13 -67.33
N ILE A 596 -2.69 0.62 -67.89
CA ILE A 596 -1.38 0.68 -67.24
C ILE A 596 -1.16 2.12 -66.78
N TYR A 597 -0.85 2.29 -65.49
CA TYR A 597 -0.50 3.56 -64.88
C TYR A 597 0.83 3.39 -64.12
N LYS A 598 1.87 4.17 -64.46
CA LYS A 598 3.20 4.12 -63.83
C LYS A 598 3.72 2.67 -63.66
N SER A 599 3.68 1.90 -64.75
CA SER A 599 4.13 0.49 -64.81
C SER A 599 3.32 -0.51 -63.99
N SER A 600 2.13 -0.15 -63.50
CA SER A 600 1.20 -1.04 -62.78
C SER A 600 -0.13 -1.16 -63.51
N VAL A 601 -0.73 -2.37 -63.52
CA VAL A 601 -2.08 -2.58 -64.06
C VAL A 601 -3.12 -2.04 -63.07
N VAL A 602 -4.04 -1.21 -63.56
CA VAL A 602 -5.08 -0.53 -62.78
C VAL A 602 -6.47 -0.82 -63.33
N ALA A 603 -7.46 -0.86 -62.43
CA ALA A 603 -8.87 -1.02 -62.78
C ALA A 603 -9.53 0.34 -63.02
N LEU A 604 -10.27 0.45 -64.11
CA LEU A 604 -10.97 1.67 -64.53
C LEU A 604 -12.49 1.50 -64.37
N LYS A 605 -13.09 2.27 -63.47
CA LYS A 605 -14.55 2.32 -63.32
C LYS A 605 -15.12 3.62 -63.88
N ARG A 606 -15.99 3.51 -64.89
CA ARG A 606 -16.61 4.68 -65.52
C ARG A 606 -17.65 5.31 -64.61
N PHE A 607 -17.67 6.64 -64.54
CA PHE A 607 -18.76 7.42 -63.96
C PHE A 607 -19.23 8.46 -64.98
N HIS A 608 -20.46 8.97 -64.82
CA HIS A 608 -21.05 9.93 -65.76
C HIS A 608 -21.55 11.16 -65.01
N LYS A 609 -20.90 12.31 -65.24
CA LYS A 609 -21.38 13.63 -64.83
C LYS A 609 -21.19 14.65 -65.95
N THR A 610 -22.24 15.41 -66.22
CA THR A 610 -22.28 16.45 -67.26
C THR A 610 -21.45 17.69 -66.93
N LYS A 611 -21.31 18.03 -65.64
CA LYS A 611 -20.43 19.11 -65.15
C LYS A 611 -19.74 18.67 -63.87
N LEU A 612 -18.40 18.66 -63.87
CA LEU A 612 -17.56 18.38 -62.72
C LEU A 612 -16.81 19.64 -62.33
N GLU A 613 -17.26 20.29 -61.28
CA GLU A 613 -16.50 21.33 -60.61
C GLU A 613 -15.74 20.68 -59.45
N THR A 614 -14.43 20.92 -59.37
CA THR A 614 -13.55 20.44 -58.31
C THR A 614 -13.85 21.21 -57.01
N THR A 615 -15.00 20.91 -56.40
CA THR A 615 -15.43 21.54 -55.14
C THR A 615 -14.54 21.10 -53.98
N ARG A 616 -14.45 21.94 -52.94
CA ARG A 616 -13.72 21.60 -51.71
C ARG A 616 -14.21 20.29 -51.07
N ALA A 617 -15.51 20.00 -51.15
CA ALA A 617 -16.10 18.76 -50.67
C ALA A 617 -15.50 17.54 -51.41
N LEU A 618 -15.41 17.59 -52.74
CA LEU A 618 -14.79 16.52 -53.53
C LEU A 618 -13.29 16.34 -53.20
N GLN A 619 -12.55 17.44 -53.01
CA GLN A 619 -11.13 17.36 -52.64
C GLN A 619 -10.92 16.68 -51.28
N LEU A 620 -11.77 16.99 -50.29
CA LEU A 620 -11.74 16.33 -48.99
C LEU A 620 -12.11 14.84 -49.09
N GLU A 621 -13.12 14.49 -49.89
CA GLU A 621 -13.49 13.08 -50.14
C GLU A 621 -12.35 12.30 -50.81
N VAL A 622 -11.69 12.88 -51.82
CA VAL A 622 -10.57 12.24 -52.51
C VAL A 622 -9.36 12.10 -51.59
N LYS A 623 -9.06 13.11 -50.77
CA LYS A 623 -7.97 13.04 -49.78
C LYS A 623 -8.23 11.92 -48.76
N ALA A 624 -9.46 11.80 -48.27
CA ALA A 624 -9.86 10.71 -47.38
C ALA A 624 -9.69 9.32 -48.03
N MET A 625 -9.97 9.19 -49.34
CA MET A 625 -9.74 7.95 -50.10
C MET A 625 -8.26 7.65 -50.32
N GLN A 626 -7.41 8.66 -50.54
CA GLN A 626 -5.96 8.48 -50.71
C GLN A 626 -5.27 8.07 -49.41
N ASP A 627 -5.71 8.62 -48.28
CA ASP A 627 -5.12 8.33 -46.97
C ASP A 627 -5.57 6.95 -46.43
N LEU A 628 -6.64 6.36 -46.98
CA LEU A 628 -7.13 5.05 -46.60
C LEU A 628 -6.31 3.93 -47.24
N THR A 629 -5.44 3.29 -46.46
CA THR A 629 -4.60 2.17 -46.89
C THR A 629 -4.76 0.98 -45.96
N HIS A 630 -5.11 -0.18 -46.53
CA HIS A 630 -5.29 -1.42 -45.79
C HIS A 630 -5.24 -2.63 -46.72
N ASP A 631 -4.75 -3.78 -46.23
CA ASP A 631 -4.55 -4.98 -47.06
C ASP A 631 -5.84 -5.54 -47.68
N HIS A 632 -6.97 -5.35 -46.99
CA HIS A 632 -8.30 -5.82 -47.40
C HIS A 632 -9.16 -4.72 -48.06
N ILE A 633 -8.53 -3.66 -48.57
CA ILE A 633 -9.18 -2.56 -49.28
C ILE A 633 -8.44 -2.32 -50.60
N ALA A 634 -9.17 -2.20 -51.70
CA ALA A 634 -8.57 -1.89 -52.99
C ALA A 634 -8.06 -0.44 -52.98
N ARG A 635 -6.75 -0.26 -53.17
CA ARG A 635 -6.11 1.05 -53.05
C ARG A 635 -6.63 2.01 -54.13
N PHE A 636 -7.06 3.18 -53.69
CA PHE A 636 -7.41 4.28 -54.58
C PHE A 636 -6.15 4.92 -55.17
N ILE A 637 -6.12 5.12 -56.48
CA ILE A 637 -4.95 5.66 -57.19
C ILE A 637 -5.24 7.09 -57.63
N GLY A 638 -6.41 7.34 -58.22
CA GLY A 638 -6.78 8.67 -58.67
C GLY A 638 -8.05 8.70 -59.50
N ILE A 639 -8.32 9.84 -60.12
CA ILE A 639 -9.48 10.08 -60.97
C ILE A 639 -9.00 10.65 -62.30
N CYS A 640 -9.49 10.08 -63.39
CA CYS A 640 -9.34 10.63 -64.73
C CYS A 640 -10.60 11.41 -65.09
N ILE A 641 -10.46 12.71 -65.33
CA ILE A 641 -11.55 13.63 -65.68
C ILE A 641 -11.21 14.28 -67.01
N ASP A 642 -11.48 13.57 -68.10
CA ASP A 642 -11.41 14.11 -69.46
C ASP A 642 -12.82 14.16 -70.09
N PRO A 643 -13.12 15.12 -71.00
CA PRO A 643 -14.48 15.34 -71.51
C PRO A 643 -15.17 14.10 -72.11
N LYS A 644 -14.39 13.16 -72.65
CA LYS A 644 -14.88 11.88 -73.20
C LYS A 644 -14.59 10.67 -72.30
N HIS A 645 -13.71 10.83 -71.30
CA HIS A 645 -13.14 9.75 -70.49
C HIS A 645 -13.19 10.11 -68.99
N GLN A 646 -14.23 9.64 -68.30
CA GLN A 646 -14.42 9.86 -66.85
C GLN A 646 -14.28 8.51 -66.12
N TYR A 647 -13.15 8.30 -65.43
CA TYR A 647 -12.85 7.04 -64.75
C TYR A 647 -12.31 7.24 -63.32
N ILE A 648 -12.77 6.40 -62.41
CA ILE A 648 -12.15 6.19 -61.10
C ILE A 648 -11.10 5.09 -61.29
N VAL A 649 -9.88 5.36 -60.83
CA VAL A 649 -8.73 4.46 -61.00
C VAL A 649 -8.36 3.84 -59.65
N THR A 650 -8.40 2.52 -59.60
CA THR A 650 -8.09 1.71 -58.41
C THR A 650 -7.12 0.58 -58.77
N GLU A 651 -6.51 -0.04 -57.76
CA GLU A 651 -5.70 -1.24 -57.94
C GLU A 651 -6.47 -2.36 -58.66
N TYR A 652 -5.85 -3.01 -59.65
CA TYR A 652 -6.45 -4.15 -60.35
C TYR A 652 -6.25 -5.46 -59.58
N CYS A 653 -7.34 -6.19 -59.36
CA CYS A 653 -7.36 -7.49 -58.73
C CYS A 653 -7.58 -8.59 -59.79
N PRO A 654 -6.56 -9.41 -60.12
CA PRO A 654 -6.59 -10.27 -61.29
C PRO A 654 -7.48 -11.52 -61.17
N LYS A 655 -8.00 -11.86 -59.98
CA LYS A 655 -8.91 -13.00 -59.80
C LYS A 655 -10.39 -12.63 -59.94
N GLY A 656 -10.69 -11.38 -60.29
CA GLY A 656 -12.06 -10.91 -60.48
C GLY A 656 -12.74 -10.56 -59.17
N SER A 657 -14.06 -10.40 -59.23
CA SER A 657 -14.92 -10.19 -58.07
C SER A 657 -15.27 -11.52 -57.38
N LEU A 658 -15.73 -11.45 -56.14
CA LEU A 658 -16.24 -12.60 -55.41
C LEU A 658 -17.42 -13.22 -56.16
N GLN A 659 -18.24 -12.41 -56.83
CA GLN A 659 -19.32 -12.93 -57.66
C GLN A 659 -18.79 -13.81 -58.80
N ASP A 660 -17.72 -13.40 -59.49
CA ASP A 660 -17.09 -14.18 -60.57
C ASP A 660 -16.53 -15.52 -60.05
N ILE A 661 -15.97 -15.51 -58.83
CA ILE A 661 -15.43 -16.71 -58.17
C ILE A 661 -16.54 -17.69 -57.76
N LEU A 662 -17.66 -17.16 -57.25
CA LEU A 662 -18.81 -17.98 -56.85
C LEU A 662 -19.47 -18.62 -58.09
N GLU A 663 -19.57 -17.90 -59.19
CA GLU A 663 -20.14 -18.39 -60.47
C GLU A 663 -19.23 -19.41 -61.19
N ASN A 664 -17.92 -19.40 -60.95
CA ASN A 664 -16.98 -20.32 -61.61
C ASN A 664 -16.89 -21.69 -60.92
N GLU A 665 -17.68 -22.67 -61.37
CA GLU A 665 -17.73 -24.05 -60.85
C GLU A 665 -16.37 -24.77 -60.75
N GLU A 666 -15.36 -24.40 -61.56
CA GLU A 666 -14.03 -25.03 -61.53
C GLU A 666 -13.26 -24.74 -60.23
N ILE A 667 -13.56 -23.61 -59.58
CA ILE A 667 -12.95 -23.25 -58.30
C ILE A 667 -13.68 -24.02 -57.19
N LYS A 668 -12.98 -24.95 -56.54
CA LYS A 668 -13.50 -25.67 -55.36
C LYS A 668 -13.33 -24.80 -54.11
N LEU A 669 -14.45 -24.29 -53.59
CA LEU A 669 -14.50 -23.48 -52.38
C LEU A 669 -14.65 -24.38 -51.16
N ASP A 670 -13.53 -24.80 -50.57
CA ASP A 670 -13.54 -25.51 -49.30
C ASP A 670 -13.95 -24.58 -48.13
N THR A 671 -14.36 -25.17 -47.02
CA THR A 671 -14.88 -24.43 -45.85
C THR A 671 -13.86 -23.41 -45.35
N MET A 672 -12.56 -23.75 -45.33
CA MET A 672 -11.51 -22.82 -44.93
C MET A 672 -11.40 -21.61 -45.85
N PHE A 673 -11.45 -21.82 -47.17
CA PHE A 673 -11.39 -20.76 -48.15
C PHE A 673 -12.63 -19.83 -48.07
N LYS A 674 -13.83 -20.40 -47.88
CA LYS A 674 -15.05 -19.63 -47.57
C LYS A 674 -14.84 -18.76 -46.33
N HIS A 675 -14.30 -19.32 -45.25
CA HIS A 675 -14.00 -18.58 -44.01
C HIS A 675 -12.96 -17.48 -44.19
N SER A 676 -11.91 -17.71 -44.99
CA SER A 676 -10.90 -16.70 -45.29
C SER A 676 -11.52 -15.48 -45.96
N ILE A 677 -12.33 -15.70 -47.00
CA ILE A 677 -13.01 -14.60 -47.72
C ILE A 677 -13.94 -13.83 -46.78
N MET A 678 -14.76 -14.53 -46.01
CA MET A 678 -15.67 -13.90 -45.04
C MET A 678 -14.91 -13.02 -44.04
N HIS A 679 -13.76 -13.47 -43.54
CA HIS A 679 -12.97 -12.75 -42.54
C HIS A 679 -12.24 -11.54 -43.15
N ASP A 680 -11.76 -11.67 -44.39
CA ASP A 680 -11.14 -10.59 -45.14
C ASP A 680 -12.13 -9.45 -45.40
N ILE A 681 -13.38 -9.78 -45.78
CA ILE A 681 -14.46 -8.79 -45.94
C ILE A 681 -14.71 -8.05 -44.61
N VAL A 682 -14.79 -8.78 -43.50
CA VAL A 682 -15.02 -8.19 -42.16
C VAL A 682 -13.89 -7.23 -41.78
N LYS A 683 -12.62 -7.59 -42.02
CA LYS A 683 -11.48 -6.71 -41.75
C LYS A 683 -11.51 -5.44 -42.61
N GLY A 684 -11.80 -5.59 -43.91
CA GLY A 684 -11.93 -4.46 -44.84
C GLY A 684 -13.03 -3.49 -44.39
N MET A 685 -14.22 -4.03 -44.08
CA MET A 685 -15.36 -3.23 -43.64
C MET A 685 -15.17 -2.58 -42.27
N GLN A 686 -14.53 -3.28 -41.32
CA GLN A 686 -14.17 -2.70 -40.03
C GLN A 686 -13.26 -1.48 -40.20
N HIS A 687 -12.29 -1.55 -41.12
CA HIS A 687 -11.40 -0.42 -41.39
C HIS A 687 -12.13 0.76 -42.05
N ILE A 688 -13.07 0.49 -42.97
CA ILE A 688 -13.91 1.54 -43.58
C ILE A 688 -14.80 2.23 -42.53
N HIS A 689 -15.46 1.47 -41.66
CA HIS A 689 -16.37 2.02 -40.63
C HIS A 689 -15.64 2.86 -39.58
N ASN A 690 -14.38 2.54 -39.28
CA ASN A 690 -13.54 3.32 -38.36
C ASN A 690 -12.85 4.52 -39.04
N SER A 691 -12.99 4.67 -40.35
CA SER A 691 -12.40 5.78 -41.11
C SER A 691 -13.34 6.99 -41.22
N GLN A 692 -12.83 8.11 -41.74
CA GLN A 692 -13.64 9.32 -42.01
C GLN A 692 -14.78 9.09 -43.03
N ILE A 693 -14.74 7.98 -43.79
CA ILE A 693 -15.80 7.61 -44.75
C ILE A 693 -17.03 7.06 -44.02
N GLY A 694 -16.83 6.37 -42.89
CA GLY A 694 -17.89 5.89 -41.99
C GLY A 694 -18.74 4.71 -42.49
N SER A 695 -18.98 4.58 -43.79
CA SER A 695 -19.76 3.49 -44.40
C SER A 695 -19.41 3.26 -45.87
N HIS A 696 -19.64 2.05 -46.37
CA HIS A 696 -19.46 1.72 -47.78
C HIS A 696 -20.68 2.13 -48.62
N GLY A 697 -21.88 1.82 -48.15
CA GLY A 697 -23.16 2.22 -48.75
C GLY A 697 -23.56 1.51 -50.05
N ASN A 698 -22.75 0.58 -50.56
CA ASN A 698 -23.06 -0.23 -51.74
C ASN A 698 -22.27 -1.56 -51.72
N LEU A 699 -22.22 -2.19 -50.54
CA LEU A 699 -21.52 -3.46 -50.37
C LEU A 699 -22.30 -4.58 -51.07
N LYS A 700 -21.62 -5.35 -51.91
CA LYS A 700 -22.16 -6.52 -52.64
C LYS A 700 -21.02 -7.42 -53.08
N SER A 701 -21.32 -8.67 -53.46
CA SER A 701 -20.32 -9.64 -53.91
C SER A 701 -19.50 -9.13 -55.11
N SER A 702 -20.11 -8.38 -56.05
CA SER A 702 -19.37 -7.77 -57.17
C SER A 702 -18.38 -6.66 -56.78
N ASN A 703 -18.50 -6.11 -55.56
CA ASN A 703 -17.64 -5.04 -55.03
C ASN A 703 -16.60 -5.59 -54.02
N CYS A 704 -16.56 -6.92 -53.84
CA CYS A 704 -15.50 -7.62 -53.13
C CYS A 704 -14.60 -8.24 -54.21
N VAL A 705 -13.38 -7.74 -54.38
CA VAL A 705 -12.45 -8.17 -55.45
C VAL A 705 -11.28 -8.95 -54.89
N VAL A 706 -10.75 -9.91 -55.65
CA VAL A 706 -9.74 -10.84 -55.15
C VAL A 706 -8.42 -10.65 -55.89
N ASP A 707 -7.36 -10.40 -55.12
CA ASP A 707 -6.02 -10.20 -55.66
C ASP A 707 -5.37 -11.54 -56.06
N SER A 708 -4.25 -11.48 -56.77
CA SER A 708 -3.35 -12.58 -57.15
C SER A 708 -3.04 -13.56 -56.01
N ARG A 709 -2.98 -13.08 -54.77
CA ARG A 709 -2.74 -13.86 -53.54
C ARG A 709 -4.00 -14.46 -52.90
N PHE A 710 -5.14 -14.41 -53.59
CA PHE A 710 -6.45 -14.83 -53.07
C PHE A 710 -6.93 -14.08 -51.82
N ILE A 711 -6.46 -12.86 -51.62
CA ILE A 711 -6.92 -11.97 -50.55
C ILE A 711 -8.12 -11.18 -51.07
N CYS A 712 -9.22 -11.20 -50.31
CA CYS A 712 -10.40 -10.41 -50.65
C CYS A 712 -10.22 -8.95 -50.20
N LYS A 713 -10.46 -8.03 -51.14
CA LYS A 713 -10.36 -6.58 -50.97
C LYS A 713 -11.68 -5.91 -51.29
N ILE A 714 -12.08 -4.95 -50.46
CA ILE A 714 -13.29 -4.16 -50.69
C ILE A 714 -12.97 -3.02 -51.65
N THR A 715 -13.76 -2.88 -52.71
CA THR A 715 -13.65 -1.80 -53.69
C THR A 715 -14.96 -1.02 -53.77
N ASP A 716 -14.95 0.07 -54.54
CA ASP A 716 -16.16 0.80 -54.89
C ASP A 716 -16.90 1.48 -53.71
N PHE A 717 -16.14 1.97 -52.73
CA PHE A 717 -16.63 2.75 -51.58
C PHE A 717 -16.24 4.25 -51.71
N GLY A 718 -16.81 5.09 -50.83
CA GLY A 718 -16.51 6.52 -50.76
C GLY A 718 -16.96 7.34 -51.99
N LEU A 719 -16.50 8.59 -52.11
CA LEU A 719 -16.82 9.52 -53.21
C LEU A 719 -18.34 9.71 -53.51
N PRO A 720 -19.19 9.94 -52.49
CA PRO A 720 -20.63 10.14 -52.69
C PRO A 720 -20.93 11.30 -53.63
N THR A 721 -20.09 12.35 -53.65
CA THR A 721 -20.27 13.45 -54.59
C THR A 721 -20.23 12.96 -56.03
N LEU A 722 -19.34 12.04 -56.40
CA LEU A 722 -19.25 11.49 -57.75
C LEU A 722 -20.32 10.44 -58.06
N ARG A 723 -20.75 9.68 -57.05
CA ARG A 723 -21.67 8.54 -57.18
C ARG A 723 -23.14 8.87 -56.95
N SER A 724 -23.46 10.05 -56.41
CA SER A 724 -24.83 10.46 -56.05
C SER A 724 -25.81 10.49 -57.23
N ASN A 725 -25.35 10.56 -58.48
CA ASN A 725 -26.24 10.50 -59.66
C ASN A 725 -26.45 9.08 -60.20
N THR A 726 -25.62 8.10 -59.82
CA THR A 726 -25.80 6.69 -60.23
C THR A 726 -26.67 5.90 -59.26
N ASN A 727 -26.78 6.34 -57.99
CA ASN A 727 -27.45 5.60 -56.92
C ASN A 727 -28.74 6.26 -56.36
N ARG A 728 -29.19 7.42 -56.89
CA ARG A 728 -30.52 7.97 -56.55
C ARG A 728 -31.58 6.93 -56.91
N GLY A 729 -32.41 6.57 -55.93
CA GLY A 729 -33.40 5.48 -55.97
C GLY A 729 -34.55 5.64 -56.97
N SER A 730 -34.41 6.49 -57.98
CA SER A 730 -35.36 6.69 -59.06
C SER A 730 -34.58 6.92 -60.36
N PRO A 731 -34.87 6.17 -61.44
CA PRO A 731 -34.45 6.57 -62.77
C PRO A 731 -34.91 8.01 -63.04
N PRO A 732 -34.27 8.75 -63.97
CA PRO A 732 -34.82 9.99 -64.49
C PRO A 732 -36.31 9.81 -64.83
N PRO A 733 -37.19 10.80 -64.57
CA PRO A 733 -38.61 10.67 -64.86
C PRO A 733 -38.80 10.27 -66.33
N GLY A 734 -39.40 9.09 -66.56
CA GLY A 734 -39.64 8.51 -67.89
C GLY A 734 -38.83 7.25 -68.24
N VAL A 735 -37.86 6.81 -67.42
CA VAL A 735 -37.11 5.56 -67.66
C VAL A 735 -37.73 4.39 -66.89
N VAL A 736 -38.03 3.29 -67.60
CA VAL A 736 -38.61 2.07 -67.02
C VAL A 736 -37.61 1.44 -66.04
N LYS A 737 -38.09 0.98 -64.88
CA LYS A 737 -37.24 0.26 -63.91
C LYS A 737 -36.98 -1.14 -64.45
N ASP A 738 -35.84 -1.31 -65.12
CA ASP A 738 -35.47 -2.58 -65.74
C ASP A 738 -35.02 -3.63 -64.70
N PHE A 739 -34.98 -4.90 -65.12
CA PHE A 739 -34.54 -6.04 -64.31
C PHE A 739 -33.18 -5.81 -63.60
N ALA A 740 -32.23 -5.14 -64.28
CA ALA A 740 -30.91 -4.81 -63.73
C ALA A 740 -30.97 -3.83 -62.53
N PHE A 741 -31.95 -2.91 -62.53
CA PHE A 741 -32.15 -1.97 -61.42
C PHE A 741 -32.53 -2.72 -60.15
N TYR A 742 -33.53 -3.60 -60.23
CA TYR A 742 -33.99 -4.37 -59.07
C TYR A 742 -32.95 -5.40 -58.61
N LYS A 743 -32.24 -6.05 -59.54
CA LYS A 743 -31.14 -6.98 -59.20
C LYS A 743 -30.04 -6.30 -58.38
N SER A 744 -29.68 -5.05 -58.70
CA SER A 744 -28.65 -4.31 -57.95
C SER A 744 -29.03 -3.97 -56.50
N ARG A 745 -30.33 -4.04 -56.16
CA ARG A 745 -30.87 -3.66 -54.84
C ARG A 745 -31.08 -4.84 -53.89
N LEU A 746 -30.77 -6.07 -54.31
CA LEU A 746 -30.95 -7.27 -53.47
C LEU A 746 -30.12 -7.25 -52.18
N TRP A 747 -28.98 -6.56 -52.18
CA TRP A 747 -28.14 -6.33 -51.00
C TRP A 747 -28.54 -5.11 -50.17
N THR A 748 -29.51 -4.31 -50.62
CA THR A 748 -29.90 -3.07 -49.92
C THR A 748 -30.84 -3.39 -48.75
N ALA A 749 -30.53 -2.83 -47.59
CA ALA A 749 -31.30 -3.04 -46.37
C ALA A 749 -32.73 -2.44 -46.45
N PRO A 750 -33.72 -3.05 -45.76
CA PRO A 750 -35.13 -2.64 -45.85
C PRO A 750 -35.36 -1.19 -45.43
N GLU A 751 -34.64 -0.68 -44.43
CA GLU A 751 -34.72 0.71 -43.99
C GLU A 751 -34.27 1.70 -45.09
N LEU A 752 -33.23 1.37 -45.84
CA LEU A 752 -32.72 2.20 -46.95
C LEU A 752 -33.61 2.11 -48.18
N LEU A 753 -34.34 1.00 -48.37
CA LEU A 753 -35.33 0.85 -49.44
C LEU A 753 -36.63 1.63 -49.15
N ARG A 754 -36.99 1.78 -47.88
CA ARG A 754 -38.17 2.53 -47.42
C ARG A 754 -37.95 4.03 -47.37
N ASP A 755 -36.73 4.47 -47.04
CA ASP A 755 -36.39 5.89 -47.02
C ASP A 755 -36.59 6.54 -48.40
N SER A 756 -37.22 7.72 -48.40
CA SER A 756 -37.44 8.51 -49.61
C SER A 756 -36.17 9.21 -50.07
N ASN A 757 -35.26 9.55 -49.13
CA ASN A 757 -33.99 10.22 -49.40
C ASN A 757 -32.84 9.56 -48.60
N PRO A 758 -32.48 8.29 -48.92
CA PRO A 758 -31.41 7.61 -48.21
C PRO A 758 -30.08 8.36 -48.35
N PRO A 759 -29.23 8.38 -47.31
CA PRO A 759 -27.91 9.00 -47.38
C PRO A 759 -27.09 8.45 -48.56
N ALA A 760 -26.46 9.32 -49.34
CA ALA A 760 -25.69 8.91 -50.53
C ALA A 760 -24.48 8.01 -50.19
N ALA A 761 -23.97 8.10 -48.95
CA ALA A 761 -22.89 7.26 -48.41
C ALA A 761 -23.40 5.96 -47.76
N GLY A 762 -24.72 5.74 -47.73
CA GLY A 762 -25.36 4.64 -47.00
C GLY A 762 -25.23 4.78 -45.49
N THR A 763 -25.41 3.66 -44.77
CA THR A 763 -25.26 3.59 -43.32
C THR A 763 -24.43 2.37 -42.94
N ALA A 764 -23.69 2.45 -41.84
CA ALA A 764 -22.90 1.32 -41.34
C ALA A 764 -23.76 0.07 -41.06
N LYS A 765 -24.97 0.25 -40.53
CA LYS A 765 -25.93 -0.86 -40.29
C LYS A 765 -26.55 -1.41 -41.59
N GLY A 766 -26.62 -0.61 -42.64
CA GLY A 766 -26.99 -1.05 -43.98
C GLY A 766 -25.93 -1.99 -44.58
N ASP A 767 -24.64 -1.66 -44.40
CA ASP A 767 -23.54 -2.52 -44.85
C ASP A 767 -23.54 -3.90 -44.13
N VAL A 768 -23.93 -3.93 -42.85
CA VAL A 768 -24.07 -5.18 -42.09
C VAL A 768 -25.15 -6.09 -42.69
N TYR A 769 -26.28 -5.51 -43.12
CA TYR A 769 -27.32 -6.26 -43.83
C TYR A 769 -26.80 -6.82 -45.15
N SER A 770 -26.11 -5.98 -45.94
CA SER A 770 -25.50 -6.41 -47.20
C SER A 770 -24.51 -7.56 -47.00
N PHE A 771 -23.71 -7.50 -45.93
CA PHE A 771 -22.81 -8.59 -45.55
C PHE A 771 -23.57 -9.89 -45.23
N GLY A 772 -24.73 -9.82 -44.56
CA GLY A 772 -25.59 -10.99 -44.33
C GLY A 772 -26.02 -11.69 -45.62
N ILE A 773 -26.32 -10.94 -46.67
CA ILE A 773 -26.64 -11.51 -48.00
C ILE A 773 -25.40 -12.14 -48.64
N ILE A 774 -24.24 -11.49 -48.55
CA ILE A 774 -22.97 -12.04 -49.07
C ILE A 774 -22.57 -13.34 -48.35
N LEU A 775 -22.80 -13.43 -47.04
CA LEU A 775 -22.58 -14.66 -46.27
C LEU A 775 -23.40 -15.83 -46.83
N GLN A 776 -24.65 -15.57 -47.24
CA GLN A 776 -25.49 -16.59 -47.88
C GLN A 776 -24.92 -17.01 -49.24
N GLU A 777 -24.52 -16.04 -50.08
CA GLU A 777 -23.90 -16.29 -51.38
C GLU A 777 -22.64 -17.17 -51.24
N ILE A 778 -21.78 -16.89 -50.25
CA ILE A 778 -20.56 -17.68 -50.01
C ILE A 778 -20.88 -19.10 -49.56
N GLN A 779 -21.88 -19.28 -48.68
CA GLN A 779 -22.18 -20.61 -48.14
C GLN A 779 -22.88 -21.50 -49.14
N LEU A 780 -23.94 -21.01 -49.76
CA LEU A 780 -24.78 -21.80 -50.67
C LEU A 780 -24.27 -21.80 -52.12
N ARG A 781 -23.32 -20.92 -52.45
CA ARG A 781 -22.81 -20.72 -53.82
C ARG A 781 -23.93 -20.48 -54.85
N ASN A 782 -25.02 -19.86 -54.40
CA ASN A 782 -26.16 -19.47 -55.21
C ASN A 782 -26.17 -17.94 -55.40
N GLY A 783 -27.04 -17.46 -56.29
CA GLY A 783 -27.25 -16.04 -56.50
C GLY A 783 -27.71 -15.30 -55.23
N PRO A 784 -27.65 -13.95 -55.25
CA PRO A 784 -28.04 -13.14 -54.10
C PRO A 784 -29.51 -13.32 -53.73
N PHE A 785 -29.79 -13.33 -52.42
CA PHE A 785 -31.15 -13.48 -51.88
C PHE A 785 -31.81 -14.80 -52.35
N TYR A 786 -31.10 -15.91 -52.23
CA TYR A 786 -31.61 -17.22 -52.63
C TYR A 786 -32.75 -17.69 -51.72
N LEU A 787 -33.82 -18.23 -52.34
CA LEU A 787 -35.00 -18.78 -51.69
C LEU A 787 -35.21 -20.21 -52.19
N ARG A 788 -35.30 -21.19 -51.28
CA ARG A 788 -35.38 -22.62 -51.64
C ARG A 788 -36.75 -23.00 -52.22
N ASP A 789 -37.81 -22.47 -51.61
CA ASP A 789 -39.18 -22.93 -51.89
C ASP A 789 -39.89 -22.09 -52.99
N ARG A 790 -39.26 -21.00 -53.45
CA ARG A 790 -39.86 -20.03 -54.40
C ARG A 790 -38.80 -19.32 -55.23
N GLU A 791 -38.93 -19.34 -56.54
CA GLU A 791 -38.20 -18.44 -57.43
C GLU A 791 -39.04 -17.16 -57.62
N LEU A 792 -38.57 -16.04 -57.07
CA LEU A 792 -39.22 -14.73 -57.22
C LEU A 792 -38.36 -13.83 -58.10
N ALA A 793 -39.01 -13.00 -58.92
CA ALA A 793 -38.30 -12.00 -59.70
C ALA A 793 -37.67 -10.93 -58.77
N PRO A 794 -36.52 -10.32 -59.13
CA PRO A 794 -35.86 -9.34 -58.28
C PRO A 794 -36.75 -8.16 -57.89
N ASP A 795 -37.71 -7.77 -58.73
CA ASP A 795 -38.63 -6.67 -58.43
C ASP A 795 -39.66 -7.05 -57.37
N GLU A 796 -40.16 -8.28 -57.38
CA GLU A 796 -41.04 -8.83 -56.35
C GLU A 796 -40.32 -8.93 -55.01
N ILE A 797 -39.08 -9.44 -55.01
CA ILE A 797 -38.24 -9.52 -53.80
C ILE A 797 -38.06 -8.13 -53.18
N VAL A 798 -37.61 -7.15 -53.97
CA VAL A 798 -37.35 -5.79 -53.48
C VAL A 798 -38.64 -5.12 -52.99
N LYS A 799 -39.77 -5.29 -53.69
CA LYS A 799 -41.07 -4.77 -53.25
C LYS A 799 -41.53 -5.39 -51.93
N SER A 800 -41.39 -6.71 -51.78
CA SER A 800 -41.78 -7.44 -50.57
C SER A 800 -40.90 -7.07 -49.36
N VAL A 801 -39.58 -6.96 -49.55
CA VAL A 801 -38.66 -6.50 -48.49
C VAL A 801 -38.96 -5.05 -48.12
N LYS A 802 -39.24 -4.18 -49.09
CA LYS A 802 -39.64 -2.78 -48.85
C LYS A 802 -40.97 -2.67 -48.11
N ALA A 803 -41.93 -3.54 -48.39
CA ALA A 803 -43.25 -3.55 -47.74
C ALA A 803 -43.21 -4.05 -46.27
N GLY A 804 -42.05 -4.47 -45.76
CA GLY A 804 -41.90 -4.98 -44.40
C GLY A 804 -42.41 -6.42 -44.22
N SER A 805 -42.55 -7.19 -45.30
CA SER A 805 -42.83 -8.62 -45.17
C SER A 805 -41.62 -9.34 -44.54
N LEU A 806 -41.85 -10.39 -43.75
CA LEU A 806 -40.81 -11.24 -43.15
C LEU A 806 -40.02 -12.08 -44.18
N LEU A 807 -40.05 -11.70 -45.47
CA LEU A 807 -39.28 -12.35 -46.51
C LEU A 807 -37.79 -12.21 -46.19
N ARG A 808 -37.15 -13.34 -45.96
CA ARG A 808 -35.71 -13.45 -45.67
C ARG A 808 -35.11 -14.57 -46.50
N PRO A 809 -33.81 -14.50 -46.82
CA PRO A 809 -33.15 -15.54 -47.60
C PRO A 809 -33.17 -16.89 -46.88
N SER A 810 -33.25 -17.98 -47.64
CA SER A 810 -33.27 -19.35 -47.09
C SER A 810 -31.90 -19.76 -46.54
N ILE A 811 -31.89 -20.44 -45.39
CA ILE A 811 -30.69 -21.05 -44.80
C ILE A 811 -30.91 -22.57 -44.81
N GLU A 812 -30.06 -23.31 -45.52
CA GLU A 812 -30.12 -24.77 -45.48
C GLU A 812 -29.46 -25.30 -44.20
N VAL A 813 -30.21 -26.10 -43.44
CA VAL A 813 -29.83 -26.57 -42.09
C VAL A 813 -28.83 -27.75 -42.13
N GLY A 814 -28.51 -28.28 -43.32
CA GLY A 814 -27.67 -29.48 -43.48
C GLY A 814 -26.18 -29.23 -43.76
N GLU A 815 -25.83 -28.21 -44.54
CA GLU A 815 -24.42 -27.96 -44.96
C GLU A 815 -23.81 -26.69 -44.34
N CYS A 816 -24.65 -25.77 -43.84
CA CYS A 816 -24.17 -24.53 -43.23
C CYS A 816 -23.91 -24.75 -41.73
N ASN A 817 -22.70 -24.39 -41.27
CA ASN A 817 -22.40 -24.37 -39.83
C ASN A 817 -23.47 -23.52 -39.10
N ILE A 818 -24.12 -24.12 -38.10
CA ILE A 818 -25.25 -23.54 -37.35
C ILE A 818 -24.92 -22.13 -36.86
N GLU A 819 -23.69 -21.90 -36.41
CA GLU A 819 -23.24 -20.61 -35.89
C GLU A 819 -23.14 -19.52 -36.98
N ILE A 820 -22.76 -19.89 -38.20
CA ILE A 820 -22.73 -18.97 -39.34
C ILE A 820 -24.16 -18.65 -39.78
N GLY A 821 -25.05 -19.65 -39.78
CA GLY A 821 -26.47 -19.44 -40.04
C GLY A 821 -27.12 -18.48 -39.01
N GLN A 822 -26.75 -18.58 -37.74
CA GLN A 822 -27.18 -17.62 -36.71
C GLN A 822 -26.60 -16.22 -36.95
N LEU A 823 -25.34 -16.11 -37.33
CA LEU A 823 -24.72 -14.82 -37.68
C LEU A 823 -25.44 -14.16 -38.86
N MET A 824 -25.75 -14.91 -39.93
CA MET A 824 -26.54 -14.42 -41.06
C MET A 824 -27.88 -13.84 -40.61
N LYS A 825 -28.61 -14.58 -39.76
CA LYS A 825 -29.90 -14.15 -39.21
C LYS A 825 -29.82 -12.84 -38.44
N ARG A 826 -28.75 -12.67 -37.65
CA ARG A 826 -28.50 -11.43 -36.89
C ARG A 826 -28.14 -10.25 -37.79
N CYS A 827 -27.41 -10.49 -38.88
CA CYS A 827 -27.01 -9.44 -39.81
C CYS A 827 -28.19 -8.84 -40.61
N TRP A 828 -29.20 -9.64 -40.94
CA TRP A 828 -30.36 -9.18 -41.73
C TRP A 828 -31.66 -8.96 -40.92
N LEU A 829 -31.52 -8.69 -39.62
CA LEU A 829 -32.67 -8.31 -38.77
C LEU A 829 -33.38 -7.07 -39.31
N GLU A 830 -34.69 -6.99 -39.07
CA GLU A 830 -35.52 -5.87 -39.52
C GLU A 830 -35.09 -4.56 -38.87
N ASP A 831 -34.86 -4.55 -37.55
CA ASP A 831 -34.34 -3.38 -36.82
C ASP A 831 -32.82 -3.23 -37.05
N PRO A 832 -32.34 -2.08 -37.58
CA PRO A 832 -30.93 -1.80 -37.75
C PRO A 832 -30.12 -1.78 -36.44
N ASN A 833 -30.74 -1.46 -35.30
CA ASN A 833 -30.03 -1.33 -34.02
C ASN A 833 -29.64 -2.68 -33.42
N GLU A 834 -30.45 -3.72 -33.66
CA GLU A 834 -30.20 -5.08 -33.18
C GLU A 834 -29.10 -5.81 -33.98
N ARG A 835 -28.77 -5.30 -35.18
CA ARG A 835 -27.71 -5.86 -36.01
C ARG A 835 -26.35 -5.63 -35.34
N PRO A 836 -25.46 -6.64 -35.28
CA PRO A 836 -24.11 -6.46 -34.73
C PRO A 836 -23.30 -5.47 -35.60
N ASP A 837 -22.30 -4.81 -35.01
CA ASP A 837 -21.30 -4.05 -35.75
C ASP A 837 -20.18 -4.97 -36.29
N PHE A 838 -19.36 -4.50 -37.24
CA PHE A 838 -18.28 -5.34 -37.81
C PHE A 838 -17.22 -5.75 -36.77
N THR A 839 -17.05 -4.96 -35.71
CA THR A 839 -16.27 -5.31 -34.52
C THR A 839 -16.83 -6.55 -33.80
N GLY A 840 -18.12 -6.58 -33.51
CA GLY A 840 -18.82 -7.72 -32.92
C GLY A 840 -18.87 -8.93 -33.87
N ILE A 841 -19.11 -8.71 -35.17
CA ILE A 841 -19.07 -9.77 -36.19
C ILE A 841 -17.70 -10.44 -36.22
N ARG A 842 -16.61 -9.66 -36.17
CA ARG A 842 -15.23 -10.21 -36.12
C ARG A 842 -15.00 -11.08 -34.90
N GLN A 843 -15.52 -10.70 -33.73
CA GLN A 843 -15.40 -11.49 -32.51
C GLN A 843 -16.17 -12.81 -32.60
N ILE A 844 -17.41 -12.76 -33.10
CA ILE A 844 -18.23 -13.96 -33.33
C ILE A 844 -17.53 -14.89 -34.32
N MET A 845 -17.01 -14.34 -35.43
CA MET A 845 -16.34 -15.12 -36.46
C MET A 845 -15.01 -15.73 -36.00
N ARG A 846 -14.26 -15.05 -35.12
CA ARG A 846 -13.08 -15.61 -34.47
C ARG A 846 -13.40 -16.76 -33.52
N ARG A 847 -14.55 -16.71 -32.83
CA ARG A 847 -15.02 -17.82 -31.99
C ARG A 847 -15.32 -19.05 -32.84
N ILE A 848 -16.12 -18.87 -33.91
CA ILE A 848 -16.42 -19.93 -34.89
C ILE A 848 -15.12 -20.53 -35.46
N ASN A 849 -14.10 -19.70 -35.73
CA ASN A 849 -12.82 -20.17 -36.27
C ASN A 849 -11.97 -20.93 -35.24
N LYS A 850 -12.02 -20.60 -33.94
CA LYS A 850 -11.29 -21.34 -32.90
C LYS A 850 -11.83 -22.76 -32.74
N ASP A 851 -13.15 -22.93 -32.84
CA ASP A 851 -13.78 -24.24 -32.77
C ASP A 851 -13.42 -25.08 -34.02
N LEU A 852 -13.23 -24.44 -35.18
CA LEU A 852 -12.69 -25.06 -36.40
C LEU A 852 -11.17 -25.32 -36.33
N GLU A 853 -10.38 -24.46 -35.67
CA GLU A 853 -8.93 -24.58 -35.47
C GLU A 853 -8.55 -25.77 -34.57
N SER A 854 -9.48 -26.28 -33.76
CA SER A 854 -9.26 -27.48 -32.93
C SER A 854 -9.07 -28.78 -33.72
N GLY A 855 -9.25 -28.76 -35.06
CA GLY A 855 -8.97 -29.89 -35.95
C GLY A 855 -8.12 -29.54 -37.17
N ASN A 856 -6.93 -30.15 -37.28
CA ASN A 856 -6.20 -30.46 -38.53
C ASN A 856 -5.97 -29.32 -39.56
N ILE A 857 -5.85 -28.05 -39.13
CA ILE A 857 -5.58 -26.93 -40.05
C ILE A 857 -4.11 -26.85 -40.44
N LEU A 858 -3.21 -26.95 -39.47
CA LEU A 858 -1.77 -26.94 -39.73
C LEU A 858 -1.38 -28.13 -40.60
N ASP A 859 -1.94 -29.32 -40.34
CA ASP A 859 -1.67 -30.52 -41.14
C ASP A 859 -2.21 -30.42 -42.57
N ASN A 860 -3.38 -29.84 -42.79
CA ASN A 860 -3.90 -29.65 -44.17
C ASN A 860 -3.15 -28.56 -44.94
N LEU A 861 -2.74 -27.47 -44.27
CA LEU A 861 -1.93 -26.42 -44.88
C LEU A 861 -0.50 -26.91 -45.15
N LEU A 862 0.12 -27.63 -44.20
CA LEU A 862 1.43 -28.26 -44.38
C LEU A 862 1.36 -29.28 -45.51
N LYS A 863 0.34 -30.13 -45.58
CA LYS A 863 0.21 -31.13 -46.65
C LYS A 863 0.02 -30.52 -48.04
N ARG A 864 -0.71 -29.40 -48.15
CA ARG A 864 -0.80 -28.65 -49.42
C ARG A 864 0.50 -27.90 -49.74
N MET A 865 1.14 -27.26 -48.77
CA MET A 865 2.41 -26.56 -48.97
C MET A 865 3.55 -27.52 -49.34
N GLU A 866 3.58 -28.70 -48.73
CA GLU A 866 4.51 -29.80 -49.03
C GLU A 866 4.29 -30.33 -50.44
N GLN A 867 3.02 -30.50 -50.89
CA GLN A 867 2.74 -30.84 -52.29
C GLN A 867 3.21 -29.77 -53.28
N TYR A 868 3.04 -28.49 -52.96
CA TYR A 868 3.52 -27.41 -53.83
C TYR A 868 5.05 -27.31 -53.82
N ALA A 869 5.69 -27.47 -52.66
CA ALA A 869 7.15 -27.48 -52.52
C ALA A 869 7.78 -28.64 -53.29
N ASN A 870 7.24 -29.86 -53.15
CA ASN A 870 7.74 -31.05 -53.86
C ASN A 870 7.58 -30.92 -55.39
N ASN A 871 6.46 -30.36 -55.85
CA ASN A 871 6.28 -30.09 -57.29
C ASN A 871 7.22 -28.99 -57.80
N LEU A 872 7.51 -27.98 -56.99
CA LEU A 872 8.46 -26.91 -57.33
C LEU A 872 9.90 -27.41 -57.32
N GLU A 873 10.29 -28.23 -56.35
CA GLU A 873 11.59 -28.88 -56.31
C GLU A 873 11.80 -29.74 -57.55
N GLY A 874 10.83 -30.58 -57.93
CA GLY A 874 10.92 -31.36 -59.16
C GLY A 874 11.09 -30.50 -60.41
N LEU A 875 10.37 -29.38 -60.52
CA LEU A 875 10.48 -28.47 -61.66
C LEU A 875 11.82 -27.71 -61.69
N VAL A 876 12.31 -27.31 -60.52
CA VAL A 876 13.62 -26.64 -60.37
C VAL A 876 14.74 -27.61 -60.68
N GLU A 877 14.65 -28.85 -60.21
CA GLU A 877 15.66 -29.88 -60.44
C GLU A 877 15.74 -30.26 -61.93
N GLU A 878 14.59 -30.40 -62.60
CA GLU A 878 14.51 -30.60 -64.05
C GLU A 878 15.19 -29.44 -64.80
N ARG A 879 14.80 -28.19 -64.52
CA ARG A 879 15.39 -26.99 -65.17
C ARG A 879 16.86 -26.79 -64.86
N THR A 880 17.30 -27.14 -63.65
CA THR A 880 18.72 -27.06 -63.26
C THR A 880 19.52 -28.14 -63.97
N SER A 881 18.95 -29.33 -64.20
CA SER A 881 19.58 -30.40 -64.98
C SER A 881 19.73 -30.00 -66.46
N ASP A 882 18.71 -29.36 -67.05
CA ASP A 882 18.75 -28.83 -68.41
C ASP A 882 19.82 -27.75 -68.54
N TYR A 883 19.86 -26.81 -67.59
CA TYR A 883 20.87 -25.76 -67.55
C TYR A 883 22.29 -26.32 -67.40
N LEU A 884 22.51 -27.30 -66.52
CA LEU A 884 23.82 -27.94 -66.36
C LEU A 884 24.23 -28.71 -67.61
N ALA A 885 23.29 -29.35 -68.30
CA ALA A 885 23.55 -30.03 -69.55
C ALA A 885 23.94 -29.04 -70.66
N GLU A 886 23.28 -27.88 -70.76
CA GLU A 886 23.68 -26.81 -71.68
C GLU A 886 25.01 -26.19 -71.30
N LYS A 887 25.24 -25.91 -70.01
CA LYS A 887 26.51 -25.39 -69.51
C LYS A 887 27.67 -26.33 -69.84
N LYS A 888 27.52 -27.65 -69.63
CA LYS A 888 28.55 -28.64 -69.94
C LYS A 888 28.86 -28.71 -71.44
N LYS A 889 27.84 -28.55 -72.30
CA LYS A 889 28.04 -28.43 -73.75
C LYS A 889 28.82 -27.16 -74.09
N ALA A 890 28.50 -26.04 -73.46
CA ALA A 890 29.21 -24.77 -73.65
C ALA A 890 30.66 -24.82 -73.15
N GLU A 891 30.93 -25.45 -72.00
CA GLU A 891 32.29 -25.66 -71.48
C GLU A 891 33.10 -26.61 -72.36
N ALA A 892 32.50 -27.69 -72.88
CA ALA A 892 33.16 -28.60 -73.81
C ALA A 892 33.56 -27.88 -75.13
N LEU A 893 32.68 -27.02 -75.65
CA LEU A 893 32.98 -26.15 -76.79
C LEU A 893 34.11 -25.16 -76.45
N LEU A 894 34.10 -24.59 -75.24
CA LEU A 894 35.15 -23.68 -74.79
C LEU A 894 36.53 -24.37 -74.71
N TYR A 895 36.59 -25.60 -74.17
CA TYR A 895 37.82 -26.40 -74.12
C TYR A 895 38.33 -26.81 -75.51
N GLN A 896 37.46 -26.93 -76.51
CA GLN A 896 37.87 -27.16 -77.91
C GLN A 896 38.40 -25.89 -78.61
N LEU A 897 38.06 -24.70 -78.10
CA LEU A 897 38.46 -23.41 -78.66
C LEU A 897 39.73 -22.82 -78.03
N LEU A 898 40.21 -23.39 -76.92
CA LEU A 898 41.46 -23.00 -76.28
C LEU A 898 42.63 -23.83 -76.85
N PRO A 899 43.64 -23.22 -77.51
CA PRO A 899 44.86 -23.93 -77.88
C PRO A 899 45.65 -24.33 -76.62
N ALA A 900 46.24 -25.52 -76.65
CA ALA A 900 47.03 -26.09 -75.54
C ALA A 900 48.22 -25.22 -75.11
#